data_AF-A0A8E2JCM7-F1
#
_entry.id   AF-A0A8E2JCM7-F1
#
_cell.length_a   1.000
_cell.length_b   1.000
_cell.length_c   1.000
_cell.angle_alpha   90.00
_cell.angle_beta   90.00
_cell.angle_gamma   90.00
#
_symmetry.space_group_name_H-M   'P 1'
#
loop_
_entity.id
_entity.type
_entity.pdbx_description
1 polymer ?
#
loop_
_entity_poly.entity_id
_entity_poly.type
_entity_poly.pdbx_seq_one_letter_code
_entity_poly.pdbx_strand_id
1 'polypeptide(L)'
;MKSKFLHGEFGVPRRRKGRTVSTLTIAAIAILFYQFFLSIFGSGLNSFPWRLSKPSKWNSNTHSYVNSSTVFDWSSIKSSSRLNFKSCYGRNLQCAKLELPFDYWNGTNKDKTIALAVGKLPAKVPVTDPRYGGPILFNPGGPGGSGIGFIASAGQMLQTIVDSAEDPHTNVAENSTAKYYDILSFDPRGVGETSPAAICFYDASSGWSWMLRELTEGILGSSDAALGRLWSMNQALGSTCARTAEDGDDIKQFLTTASVARDMLELIEKHAEWKSHEAHRIIYTEAAERSRKSGLCRYPGIPSRFDYKPNEEKLQYWGFSYGSFLGNTFASMYPSRVSRVILDGVVDSDDYVQTRWTNNLDDTEKVMQTFYATCAALGPASCPLANTSTTPATIETRVQAIINSLYHNPLPVPGDTPEVITYSDARLLIFQSLYTPLLSFPLVAQILAAIERRDGTAFAHLLEPLHTYSCAHNSSDKLSSAAQYAILCSDGAEQTWMTADLFDNYWHELEQRSPTIGAIWARLRLRCTAWHIRPLYRFAGPFGAQTSHPILWIGNTADPVTPLASAKKMAERFPRSVVLTQDSAGHCSISSPSVCTLQHIRTYFHTGNLPAPDTICAAENTFTSAPHPHVHPTTLKEEGGDREEDEKKEITLVQEAHRGLQRMWAEGRWGLGKEIFGGRMDGVVSAFAERRRK
;
A
#
# COMPACT_ATOMS: atom_id res chain seq x y z
N MET A 1 37.85 18.46 56.68
CA MET A 1 37.19 19.75 56.97
C MET A 1 37.55 20.75 55.88
N LYS A 2 36.53 21.48 55.40
CA LYS A 2 36.48 22.60 54.44
C LYS A 2 37.77 23.40 54.18
N SER A 3 37.97 23.85 52.92
CA SER A 3 38.35 25.23 52.56
C SER A 3 38.48 25.35 51.02
N LYS A 4 37.49 25.96 50.32
CA LYS A 4 37.41 27.35 49.81
C LYS A 4 38.04 27.59 48.41
N PHE A 5 37.12 27.92 47.50
CA PHE A 5 37.16 28.83 46.36
C PHE A 5 38.34 29.81 46.26
N LEU A 6 38.84 29.96 45.02
CA LEU A 6 39.28 31.23 44.42
C LEU A 6 38.78 31.31 42.96
N HIS A 7 38.25 32.48 42.59
CA HIS A 7 37.79 32.85 41.25
C HIS A 7 38.98 33.18 40.33
N GLY A 8 38.82 32.87 39.04
CA GLY A 8 39.62 33.40 37.94
C GLY A 8 38.77 33.45 36.68
N GLU A 9 38.59 34.66 36.14
CA GLU A 9 37.82 34.97 34.93
C GLU A 9 38.41 34.31 33.66
N PHE A 10 37.56 33.85 32.74
CA PHE A 10 37.95 33.59 31.36
C PHE A 10 36.87 34.08 30.38
N GLY A 11 37.34 34.83 29.39
CA GLY A 11 36.54 35.56 28.41
C GLY A 11 35.75 34.70 27.43
N VAL A 12 34.66 35.30 26.94
CA VAL A 12 33.70 34.74 25.99
C VAL A 12 34.20 34.87 24.54
N PRO A 13 34.21 33.80 23.72
CA PRO A 13 34.27 33.93 22.27
C PRO A 13 32.85 33.97 21.66
N ARG A 14 32.66 34.92 20.73
CA ARG A 14 31.44 35.14 19.94
C ARG A 14 31.07 33.89 19.10
N ARG A 15 29.85 33.37 19.29
CA ARG A 15 29.22 32.36 18.41
C ARG A 15 28.83 32.97 17.05
N ARG A 16 29.27 32.35 15.96
CA ARG A 16 28.71 32.53 14.62
C ARG A 16 27.32 31.88 14.55
N LYS A 17 26.34 32.60 13.99
CA LYS A 17 24.97 32.10 13.72
C LYS A 17 25.03 31.06 12.58
N GLY A 18 24.88 29.78 12.92
CA GLY A 18 24.49 28.72 11.98
C GLY A 18 22.97 28.66 11.85
N ARG A 19 22.46 28.45 10.63
CA ARG A 19 21.04 28.30 10.31
C ARG A 19 20.46 27.09 11.06
N THR A 20 19.51 27.33 11.95
CA THR A 20 18.66 26.33 12.57
C THR A 20 17.60 25.84 11.57
N VAL A 21 17.63 24.55 11.25
CA VAL A 21 16.51 23.85 10.60
C VAL A 21 15.45 23.58 11.69
N SER A 22 14.19 23.87 11.37
CA SER A 22 13.07 23.93 12.32
C SER A 22 12.63 22.54 12.83
N THR A 23 12.68 22.35 14.15
CA THR A 23 12.27 21.17 14.94
C THR A 23 10.79 20.80 14.82
N LEU A 24 9.96 21.68 14.26
CA LEU A 24 8.51 21.44 14.04
C LEU A 24 8.20 20.57 12.82
N THR A 25 9.17 20.35 11.94
CA THR A 25 9.01 19.54 10.72
C THR A 25 9.23 18.04 10.98
N ILE A 26 9.91 17.71 12.08
CA ILE A 26 10.48 16.39 12.38
C ILE A 26 9.47 15.44 13.05
N ALA A 27 8.58 15.96 13.91
CA ALA A 27 7.58 15.14 14.61
C ALA A 27 6.45 14.58 13.72
N ALA A 28 6.26 15.11 12.50
CA ALA A 28 5.29 14.59 11.53
C ALA A 28 5.87 13.50 10.60
N ILE A 29 7.18 13.24 10.69
CA ILE A 29 7.95 12.31 9.83
C ILE A 29 7.93 10.89 10.43
N ALA A 30 7.98 10.80 11.77
CA ALA A 30 7.93 9.55 12.53
C ALA A 30 6.61 8.75 12.37
N ILE A 31 5.47 9.43 12.25
CA ILE A 31 4.12 8.82 12.30
C ILE A 31 3.80 7.99 11.03
N LEU A 32 4.50 8.22 9.92
CA LEU A 32 4.21 7.60 8.61
C LEU A 32 5.16 6.43 8.26
N PHE A 33 6.38 6.41 8.82
CA PHE A 33 7.30 5.25 8.76
C PHE A 33 6.73 4.03 9.51
N TYR A 34 5.92 4.31 10.53
CA TYR A 34 5.16 3.34 11.31
C TYR A 34 4.31 2.41 10.43
N GLN A 35 3.41 2.95 9.59
CA GLN A 35 2.29 2.23 8.96
C GLN A 35 2.65 1.01 8.08
N PHE A 36 3.88 0.93 7.54
CA PHE A 36 4.29 -0.19 6.69
C PHE A 36 5.34 -1.11 7.31
N PHE A 37 6.15 -0.66 8.27
CA PHE A 37 6.94 -1.63 9.06
C PHE A 37 6.01 -2.60 9.77
N LEU A 38 4.86 -2.06 10.19
CA LEU A 38 3.70 -2.84 10.58
C LEU A 38 3.25 -3.83 9.49
N SER A 39 3.37 -3.62 8.19
CA SER A 39 2.98 -4.67 7.19
C SER A 39 4.01 -5.80 6.95
N ILE A 40 5.27 -5.67 7.39
CA ILE A 40 6.27 -6.77 7.32
C ILE A 40 6.38 -7.49 8.68
N PHE A 41 6.20 -6.75 9.77
CA PHE A 41 6.23 -7.27 11.15
C PHE A 41 4.83 -7.51 11.74
N GLY A 42 3.80 -7.05 11.03
CA GLY A 42 2.39 -7.34 11.18
C GLY A 42 1.59 -6.38 12.09
N SER A 43 0.93 -5.40 11.45
CA SER A 43 -0.11 -4.55 11.98
C SER A 43 -0.66 -3.64 10.86
N GLY A 44 -1.96 -3.45 10.88
CA GLY A 44 -2.60 -2.30 10.25
C GLY A 44 -3.13 -1.44 11.39
N LEU A 45 -2.88 -0.14 11.37
CA LEU A 45 -3.50 0.76 12.33
C LEU A 45 -4.15 1.94 11.62
N ASN A 46 -5.43 2.12 11.91
CA ASN A 46 -6.15 3.34 11.63
C ASN A 46 -6.07 4.28 12.84
N SER A 47 -5.98 5.57 12.52
CA SER A 47 -6.27 6.76 13.35
C SER A 47 -5.36 7.12 14.55
N PHE A 48 -4.58 8.20 14.41
CA PHE A 48 -3.89 8.88 15.52
C PHE A 48 -4.42 10.32 15.74
N PRO A 49 -4.67 10.77 16.99
CA PRO A 49 -5.03 12.16 17.32
C PRO A 49 -3.79 13.02 17.63
N TRP A 50 -3.77 14.25 17.10
CA TRP A 50 -2.66 15.21 17.20
C TRP A 50 -2.39 15.70 18.63
N ARG A 51 -1.19 15.45 19.19
CA ARG A 51 -0.58 16.30 20.24
C ARG A 51 0.94 16.38 20.08
N LEU A 52 1.45 17.56 19.74
CA LEU A 52 2.86 17.91 19.91
C LEU A 52 3.07 18.35 21.37
N SER A 53 3.69 17.48 22.16
CA SER A 53 4.19 17.82 23.49
C SER A 53 5.34 18.82 23.36
N LYS A 54 5.16 20.07 23.81
CA LYS A 54 6.28 21.00 24.00
C LYS A 54 7.12 20.57 25.22
N PRO A 55 8.43 20.84 25.25
CA PRO A 55 9.26 20.51 26.41
C PRO A 55 8.82 21.29 27.64
N SER A 56 8.93 20.65 28.80
CA SER A 56 8.55 21.13 30.12
C SER A 56 9.12 22.52 30.46
N LYS A 57 8.25 23.49 30.69
CA LYS A 57 8.44 24.52 31.73
C LYS A 57 7.11 24.83 32.40
N TRP A 58 7.08 24.59 33.71
CA TRP A 58 6.04 25.05 34.61
C TRP A 58 5.80 26.56 34.46
N ASN A 59 4.56 26.96 34.11
CA ASN A 59 3.83 27.99 34.85
C ASN A 59 2.36 28.04 34.43
N SER A 60 1.54 28.42 35.41
CA SER A 60 0.08 28.39 35.48
C SER A 60 -0.64 29.35 34.52
N ASN A 61 -1.92 29.01 34.30
CA ASN A 61 -3.00 29.84 33.75
C ASN A 61 -2.92 30.21 32.26
N THR A 62 -3.72 29.50 31.44
CA THR A 62 -4.70 30.12 30.51
C THR A 62 -5.53 29.03 29.84
N HIS A 63 -6.82 28.99 30.19
CA HIS A 63 -7.83 28.26 29.44
C HIS A 63 -7.97 28.87 28.04
N SER A 64 -7.82 28.07 26.99
CA SER A 64 -8.42 28.35 25.69
C SER A 64 -8.80 27.02 25.02
N TYR A 65 -10.11 26.83 24.89
CA TYR A 65 -10.75 25.74 24.19
C TYR A 65 -10.39 25.79 22.70
N VAL A 66 -9.77 24.74 22.18
CA VAL A 66 -9.70 24.47 20.74
C VAL A 66 -10.26 23.07 20.51
N ASN A 67 -11.38 23.02 19.79
CA ASN A 67 -12.19 21.85 19.51
C ASN A 67 -11.45 20.91 18.54
N SER A 68 -11.12 19.67 18.95
CA SER A 68 -10.37 18.70 18.13
C SER A 68 -11.26 17.51 17.70
N SER A 69 -11.54 17.41 16.40
CA SER A 69 -12.14 16.20 15.79
C SER A 69 -11.43 15.88 14.46
N THR A 70 -10.52 14.91 14.43
CA THR A 70 -9.82 14.48 13.20
C THR A 70 -9.65 12.95 13.05
N VAL A 71 -10.11 12.15 14.01
CA VAL A 71 -10.25 10.71 13.85
C VAL A 71 -11.69 10.42 13.48
N PHE A 72 -11.91 9.79 12.32
CA PHE A 72 -13.25 9.33 11.96
C PHE A 72 -13.61 8.12 12.82
N ASP A 73 -14.71 8.23 13.57
CA ASP A 73 -15.18 7.17 14.45
C ASP A 73 -16.01 6.14 13.66
N TRP A 74 -15.42 4.98 13.38
CA TRP A 74 -16.09 3.86 12.71
C TRP A 74 -17.19 3.19 13.52
N SER A 75 -17.27 3.46 14.83
CA SER A 75 -18.41 3.01 15.65
C SER A 75 -19.69 3.79 15.34
N SER A 76 -19.56 4.99 14.77
CA SER A 76 -20.70 5.82 14.33
C SER A 76 -21.42 5.30 13.07
N ILE A 77 -20.78 4.39 12.32
CA ILE A 77 -21.39 3.72 11.17
C ILE A 77 -21.99 2.39 11.63
N LYS A 78 -23.32 2.30 11.62
CA LYS A 78 -24.04 1.05 11.85
C LYS A 78 -23.92 0.15 10.62
N SER A 79 -23.68 -1.14 10.83
CA SER A 79 -23.71 -2.16 9.78
C SER A 79 -25.12 -2.31 9.20
N SER A 80 -25.20 -2.69 7.92
CA SER A 80 -26.47 -2.92 7.23
C SER A 80 -26.30 -3.88 6.05
N SER A 81 -27.36 -4.60 5.71
CA SER A 81 -27.46 -5.44 4.49
C SER A 81 -27.50 -4.65 3.18
N ARG A 82 -27.53 -3.31 3.24
CA ARG A 82 -27.44 -2.38 2.11
C ARG A 82 -26.33 -1.37 2.35
N LEU A 83 -25.69 -0.91 1.27
CA LEU A 83 -24.67 0.14 1.37
C LEU A 83 -25.31 1.48 1.69
N ASN A 84 -25.01 1.99 2.89
CA ASN A 84 -25.44 3.30 3.37
C ASN A 84 -24.21 4.20 3.56
N PHE A 85 -23.79 4.84 2.48
CA PHE A 85 -22.61 5.69 2.46
C PHE A 85 -22.80 6.98 3.27
N LYS A 86 -21.83 7.28 4.14
CA LYS A 86 -21.74 8.53 4.91
C LYS A 86 -20.39 9.20 4.66
N SER A 87 -20.32 10.52 4.73
CA SER A 87 -19.05 11.25 4.64
C SER A 87 -18.09 10.78 5.74
N CYS A 88 -16.83 10.51 5.38
CA CYS A 88 -15.76 10.10 6.28
C CYS A 88 -14.43 10.71 5.82
N TYR A 89 -13.45 10.88 6.72
CA TYR A 89 -12.07 11.31 6.42
C TYR A 89 -11.86 12.63 5.62
N GLY A 90 -12.92 13.37 5.28
CA GLY A 90 -12.85 14.55 4.41
C GLY A 90 -12.63 14.21 2.93
N ARG A 91 -12.33 15.23 2.11
CA ARG A 91 -11.95 15.07 0.68
C ARG A 91 -12.93 14.26 -0.18
N ASN A 92 -14.23 14.36 0.11
CA ASN A 92 -15.33 13.65 -0.56
C ASN A 92 -15.34 12.12 -0.38
N LEU A 93 -14.53 11.55 0.51
CA LEU A 93 -14.59 10.11 0.78
C LEU A 93 -15.89 9.76 1.53
N GLN A 94 -16.51 8.66 1.13
CA GLN A 94 -17.71 8.11 1.74
C GLN A 94 -17.45 6.70 2.26
N CYS A 95 -17.97 6.37 3.43
CA CYS A 95 -17.75 5.09 4.10
C CYS A 95 -19.08 4.42 4.47
N ALA A 96 -19.09 3.09 4.51
CA ALA A 96 -20.22 2.25 4.92
C ALA A 96 -19.73 0.97 5.61
N LYS A 97 -20.62 0.31 6.36
CA LYS A 97 -20.41 -1.06 6.86
C LYS A 97 -21.46 -1.99 6.26
N LEU A 98 -21.01 -2.94 5.44
CA LEU A 98 -21.85 -3.91 4.75
C LEU A 98 -21.89 -5.23 5.52
N GLU A 99 -23.08 -5.71 5.87
CA GLU A 99 -23.27 -7.01 6.51
C GLU A 99 -23.17 -8.12 5.46
N LEU A 100 -22.21 -9.02 5.65
CA LEU A 100 -22.00 -10.20 4.81
C LEU A 100 -21.94 -11.47 5.66
N PRO A 101 -22.25 -12.65 5.09
CA PRO A 101 -22.11 -13.92 5.81
C PRO A 101 -20.71 -14.14 6.39
N PHE A 102 -20.66 -14.63 7.63
CA PHE A 102 -19.42 -15.02 8.27
C PHE A 102 -18.77 -16.23 7.55
N ASP A 103 -19.61 -17.21 7.19
CA ASP A 103 -19.24 -18.44 6.49
C ASP A 103 -20.16 -18.67 5.29
N TYR A 104 -19.58 -18.90 4.11
CA TYR A 104 -20.34 -19.21 2.89
C TYR A 104 -20.44 -20.71 2.56
N TRP A 105 -19.63 -21.59 3.17
CA TRP A 105 -19.45 -22.97 2.69
C TRP A 105 -20.01 -24.05 3.62
N ASN A 106 -19.93 -23.88 4.94
CA ASN A 106 -20.32 -24.94 5.87
C ASN A 106 -21.63 -24.63 6.61
N GLY A 107 -22.07 -23.37 6.60
CA GLY A 107 -23.30 -22.94 7.25
C GLY A 107 -23.33 -23.22 8.76
N THR A 108 -22.17 -23.49 9.36
CA THR A 108 -22.00 -23.72 10.80
C THR A 108 -22.27 -22.42 11.58
N ASN A 109 -22.16 -21.28 10.88
CA ASN A 109 -22.33 -19.93 11.40
C ASN A 109 -23.33 -19.09 10.60
N LYS A 110 -24.48 -19.69 10.22
CA LYS A 110 -25.50 -19.04 9.37
C LYS A 110 -26.03 -17.72 9.92
N ASP A 111 -26.12 -17.59 11.23
CA ASP A 111 -26.68 -16.40 11.88
C ASP A 111 -25.61 -15.33 12.19
N LYS A 112 -24.34 -15.62 11.91
CA LYS A 112 -23.23 -14.68 12.12
C LYS A 112 -22.90 -13.95 10.83
N THR A 113 -22.54 -12.68 10.98
CA THR A 113 -22.12 -11.82 9.88
C THR A 113 -20.79 -11.15 10.20
N ILE A 114 -20.08 -10.78 9.15
CA ILE A 114 -19.04 -9.75 9.23
C ILE A 114 -19.68 -8.39 8.90
N ALA A 115 -19.14 -7.33 9.48
CA ALA A 115 -19.43 -5.96 9.04
C ALA A 115 -18.24 -5.46 8.23
N LEU A 116 -18.29 -5.68 6.91
CA LEU A 116 -17.26 -5.29 5.96
C LEU A 116 -17.17 -3.76 5.87
N ALA A 117 -16.03 -3.19 6.19
CA ALA A 117 -15.77 -1.77 6.00
C ALA A 117 -15.54 -1.46 4.52
N VAL A 118 -16.36 -0.56 3.97
CA VAL A 118 -16.34 -0.18 2.56
C VAL A 118 -16.14 1.33 2.44
N GLY A 119 -15.26 1.74 1.55
CA GLY A 119 -14.94 3.14 1.28
C GLY A 119 -15.06 3.44 -0.20
N LYS A 120 -15.58 4.61 -0.53
CA LYS A 120 -15.86 5.05 -1.89
C LYS A 120 -15.50 6.53 -2.05
N LEU A 121 -14.65 6.85 -3.01
CA LEU A 121 -14.55 8.20 -3.56
C LEU A 121 -15.48 8.29 -4.77
N PRO A 122 -16.55 9.11 -4.73
CA PRO A 122 -17.52 9.17 -5.80
C PRO A 122 -16.93 9.63 -7.14
N ALA A 123 -17.49 9.14 -8.24
CA ALA A 123 -17.23 9.64 -9.58
C ALA A 123 -17.51 11.14 -9.69
N LYS A 124 -16.81 11.81 -10.59
CA LYS A 124 -16.97 13.26 -10.83
C LYS A 124 -18.29 13.63 -11.53
N VAL A 125 -19.05 12.64 -12.00
CA VAL A 125 -20.36 12.78 -12.63
C VAL A 125 -21.39 11.95 -11.87
N PRO A 126 -22.68 12.34 -11.85
CA PRO A 126 -23.71 11.57 -11.17
C PRO A 126 -23.90 10.18 -11.82
N VAL A 127 -24.43 9.22 -11.05
CA VAL A 127 -24.72 7.86 -11.56
C VAL A 127 -25.73 7.81 -12.71
N THR A 128 -26.44 8.91 -12.96
CA THR A 128 -27.39 9.09 -14.06
C THR A 128 -26.73 9.58 -15.36
N ASP A 129 -25.47 10.05 -15.30
CA ASP A 129 -24.70 10.53 -16.45
C ASP A 129 -24.26 9.35 -17.33
N PRO A 130 -24.41 9.42 -18.67
CA PRO A 130 -23.95 8.35 -19.59
C PRO A 130 -22.43 8.08 -19.55
N ARG A 131 -21.64 9.03 -19.03
CA ARG A 131 -20.20 8.91 -18.80
C ARG A 131 -19.86 8.22 -17.48
N TYR A 132 -20.83 7.91 -16.62
CA TYR A 132 -20.55 7.15 -15.40
C TYR A 132 -20.08 5.73 -15.76
N GLY A 133 -18.82 5.42 -15.41
CA GLY A 133 -18.14 4.17 -15.74
C GLY A 133 -18.37 3.02 -14.75
N GLY A 134 -19.06 3.28 -13.63
CA GLY A 134 -19.25 2.30 -12.57
C GLY A 134 -18.13 2.31 -11.50
N PRO A 135 -18.19 1.38 -10.54
CA PRO A 135 -17.16 1.24 -9.52
C PRO A 135 -15.96 0.45 -10.04
N ILE A 136 -14.75 0.93 -9.76
CA ILE A 136 -13.53 0.14 -9.82
C ILE A 136 -13.14 -0.22 -8.39
N LEU A 137 -13.05 -1.53 -8.10
CA LEU A 137 -12.57 -2.04 -6.83
C LEU A 137 -11.04 -2.02 -6.79
N PHE A 138 -10.46 -1.47 -5.73
CA PHE A 138 -9.02 -1.45 -5.52
C PHE A 138 -8.62 -2.34 -4.35
N ASN A 139 -7.44 -2.95 -4.41
CA ASN A 139 -6.84 -3.63 -3.27
C ASN A 139 -5.31 -3.43 -3.26
N PRO A 140 -4.73 -2.93 -2.16
CA PRO A 140 -3.29 -2.64 -2.08
C PRO A 140 -2.40 -3.88 -1.91
N GLY A 141 -2.98 -5.04 -1.59
CA GLY A 141 -2.23 -6.25 -1.27
C GLY A 141 -1.86 -6.38 0.22
N GLY A 142 -0.63 -6.84 0.48
CA GLY A 142 -0.15 -7.25 1.80
C GLY A 142 0.17 -8.74 1.84
N PRO A 143 -0.77 -9.66 2.18
CA PRO A 143 -2.15 -9.42 2.63
C PRO A 143 -2.23 -8.69 3.97
N GLY A 144 -3.44 -8.31 4.38
CA GLY A 144 -3.66 -7.54 5.62
C GLY A 144 -3.58 -6.02 5.44
N GLY A 145 -3.32 -5.53 4.22
CA GLY A 145 -3.41 -4.10 3.90
C GLY A 145 -4.85 -3.58 3.94
N SER A 146 -5.05 -2.43 4.57
CA SER A 146 -6.36 -1.75 4.60
C SER A 146 -6.67 -1.12 3.24
N GLY A 147 -7.75 -1.57 2.62
CA GLY A 147 -8.27 -0.96 1.40
C GLY A 147 -8.84 0.43 1.63
N ILE A 148 -9.40 0.69 2.81
CA ILE A 148 -9.88 2.02 3.22
C ILE A 148 -8.71 2.99 3.34
N GLY A 149 -7.67 2.62 4.10
CA GLY A 149 -6.46 3.43 4.27
C GLY A 149 -5.78 3.72 2.93
N PHE A 150 -5.79 2.73 2.03
CA PHE A 150 -5.28 2.89 0.68
C PHE A 150 -6.03 3.97 -0.10
N ILE A 151 -7.36 3.93 -0.21
CA ILE A 151 -8.08 4.94 -1.01
C ILE A 151 -8.24 6.28 -0.30
N ALA A 152 -8.16 6.33 1.03
CA ALA A 152 -8.09 7.59 1.77
C ALA A 152 -6.83 8.39 1.41
N SER A 153 -5.73 7.67 1.11
CA SER A 153 -4.44 8.26 0.75
C SER A 153 -4.27 8.40 -0.78
N ALA A 154 -4.66 7.38 -1.54
CA ALA A 154 -4.38 7.21 -2.96
C ALA A 154 -5.55 7.60 -3.88
N GLY A 155 -6.78 7.64 -3.35
CA GLY A 155 -8.00 7.55 -4.15
C GLY A 155 -8.13 8.62 -5.22
N GLN A 156 -7.75 9.86 -4.93
CA GLN A 156 -7.79 10.96 -5.91
C GLN A 156 -6.80 10.77 -7.06
N MET A 157 -5.63 10.19 -6.77
CA MET A 157 -4.61 9.95 -7.79
C MET A 157 -4.98 8.76 -8.67
N LEU A 158 -5.53 7.70 -8.06
CA LEU A 158 -6.13 6.58 -8.79
C LEU A 158 -7.29 7.07 -9.68
N GLN A 159 -8.18 7.93 -9.15
CA GLN A 159 -9.27 8.53 -9.91
C GLN A 159 -8.75 9.35 -11.10
N THR A 160 -7.64 10.08 -10.93
CA THR A 160 -7.03 10.86 -12.02
C THR A 160 -6.49 9.98 -13.14
N ILE A 161 -5.98 8.79 -12.81
CA ILE A 161 -5.51 7.81 -13.80
C ILE A 161 -6.70 7.25 -14.59
N VAL A 162 -7.76 6.81 -13.92
CA VAL A 162 -8.84 6.07 -14.58
C VAL A 162 -9.90 6.97 -15.19
N ASP A 163 -10.09 8.20 -14.72
CA ASP A 163 -11.06 9.13 -15.29
C ASP A 163 -10.61 9.69 -16.65
N SER A 164 -11.59 10.12 -17.45
CA SER A 164 -11.36 11.00 -18.59
C SER A 164 -10.78 12.35 -18.15
N ALA A 165 -9.93 12.93 -19.00
CA ALA A 165 -9.45 14.30 -18.82
C ALA A 165 -10.46 15.37 -19.28
N GLU A 166 -11.53 14.97 -19.97
CA GLU A 166 -12.63 15.89 -20.32
C GLU A 166 -13.20 16.56 -19.05
N ASP A 167 -13.75 17.77 -19.17
CA ASP A 167 -14.39 18.43 -18.04
C ASP A 167 -15.72 17.72 -17.67
N PRO A 168 -15.87 17.21 -16.43
CA PRO A 168 -17.11 16.55 -16.03
C PRO A 168 -18.34 17.47 -16.09
N HIS A 169 -18.18 18.79 -16.11
CA HIS A 169 -19.28 19.76 -16.05
C HIS A 169 -19.79 20.25 -17.41
N THR A 170 -19.15 19.90 -18.53
CA THR A 170 -19.60 20.33 -19.86
C THR A 170 -20.77 19.50 -20.37
N ASN A 171 -21.68 20.14 -21.14
CA ASN A 171 -22.76 19.45 -21.84
C ASN A 171 -22.16 18.51 -22.89
N VAL A 172 -22.52 17.24 -22.81
CA VAL A 172 -21.84 16.18 -23.56
C VAL A 172 -22.57 15.89 -24.86
N ALA A 173 -21.82 15.71 -25.95
CA ALA A 173 -22.34 15.09 -27.16
C ALA A 173 -22.77 13.64 -26.87
N GLU A 174 -23.86 13.18 -27.49
CA GLU A 174 -24.41 11.83 -27.27
C GLU A 174 -23.41 10.68 -27.52
N ASN A 175 -22.30 10.94 -28.23
CA ASN A 175 -21.27 9.99 -28.61
C ASN A 175 -19.95 10.09 -27.82
N SER A 176 -19.87 10.85 -26.72
CA SER A 176 -18.63 10.93 -25.94
C SER A 176 -18.23 9.57 -25.36
N THR A 177 -16.95 9.23 -25.51
CA THR A 177 -16.34 8.02 -24.94
C THR A 177 -15.82 8.24 -23.52
N ALA A 178 -15.93 9.45 -22.96
CA ALA A 178 -15.45 9.76 -21.63
C ALA A 178 -16.09 8.86 -20.56
N LYS A 179 -15.26 8.41 -19.63
CA LYS A 179 -15.68 7.66 -18.44
C LYS A 179 -15.14 8.26 -17.16
N TYR A 180 -15.96 8.30 -16.13
CA TYR A 180 -15.58 8.68 -14.76
C TYR A 180 -16.05 7.61 -13.78
N TYR A 181 -15.23 7.27 -12.79
CA TYR A 181 -15.42 6.08 -11.97
C TYR A 181 -15.58 6.39 -10.49
N ASP A 182 -16.40 5.59 -9.82
CA ASP A 182 -16.33 5.46 -8.37
C ASP A 182 -15.05 4.68 -8.04
N ILE A 183 -14.20 5.24 -7.17
CA ILE A 183 -13.04 4.53 -6.62
C ILE A 183 -13.49 3.85 -5.34
N LEU A 184 -13.72 2.54 -5.43
CA LEU A 184 -14.30 1.74 -4.37
C LEU A 184 -13.23 0.80 -3.80
N SER A 185 -13.23 0.62 -2.49
CA SER A 185 -12.31 -0.30 -1.81
C SER A 185 -12.94 -0.79 -0.50
N PHE A 186 -12.35 -1.82 0.08
CA PHE A 186 -12.83 -2.42 1.31
C PHE A 186 -11.66 -2.96 2.12
N ASP A 187 -11.82 -3.00 3.44
CA ASP A 187 -10.91 -3.79 4.28
C ASP A 187 -11.39 -5.25 4.25
N PRO A 188 -10.57 -6.22 3.83
CA PRO A 188 -10.97 -7.62 3.86
C PRO A 188 -11.43 -8.07 5.25
N ARG A 189 -12.20 -9.16 5.32
CA ARG A 189 -12.54 -9.82 6.60
C ARG A 189 -11.32 -9.94 7.51
N GLY A 190 -11.49 -9.60 8.79
CA GLY A 190 -10.44 -9.62 9.80
C GLY A 190 -9.40 -8.49 9.69
N VAL A 191 -9.44 -7.66 8.65
CA VAL A 191 -8.48 -6.57 8.38
C VAL A 191 -9.10 -5.21 8.73
N GLY A 192 -8.29 -4.30 9.25
CA GLY A 192 -8.65 -2.88 9.41
C GLY A 192 -9.94 -2.69 10.20
N GLU A 193 -10.91 -2.01 9.58
CA GLU A 193 -12.19 -1.62 10.20
C GLU A 193 -13.29 -2.66 10.03
N THR A 194 -12.99 -3.76 9.33
CA THR A 194 -13.92 -4.87 9.19
C THR A 194 -13.97 -5.65 10.49
N SER A 195 -15.18 -5.81 11.04
CA SER A 195 -15.40 -6.55 12.29
C SER A 195 -16.05 -7.92 12.06
N PRO A 196 -15.68 -8.95 12.85
CA PRO A 196 -14.66 -8.91 13.89
C PRO A 196 -13.23 -8.84 13.32
N ALA A 197 -12.34 -8.15 14.04
CA ALA A 197 -10.92 -8.05 13.69
C ALA A 197 -10.19 -9.36 14.04
N ALA A 198 -9.21 -9.75 13.24
CA ALA A 198 -8.29 -10.81 13.64
C ALA A 198 -7.36 -10.28 14.74
N ILE A 199 -7.34 -10.96 15.89
CA ILE A 199 -6.49 -10.60 17.02
C ILE A 199 -5.75 -11.82 17.55
N CYS A 200 -4.54 -11.58 18.07
CA CYS A 200 -3.74 -12.55 18.83
C CYS A 200 -3.35 -12.05 20.22
N PHE A 201 -3.56 -10.77 20.51
CA PHE A 201 -3.23 -10.15 21.79
C PHE A 201 -4.50 -9.55 22.38
N TYR A 202 -4.62 -9.59 23.70
CA TYR A 202 -5.77 -9.06 24.43
C TYR A 202 -5.84 -7.53 24.35
N ASP A 203 -4.69 -6.87 24.28
CA ASP A 203 -4.57 -5.41 24.20
C ASP A 203 -3.37 -4.99 23.33
N ALA A 204 -3.38 -3.73 22.92
CA ALA A 204 -2.38 -3.14 22.05
C ALA A 204 -0.98 -3.13 22.67
N SER A 205 -0.86 -2.88 23.98
CA SER A 205 0.42 -2.75 24.68
C SER A 205 1.13 -4.11 24.73
N SER A 206 0.39 -5.19 24.93
CA SER A 206 0.90 -6.56 24.85
C SER A 206 1.44 -6.88 23.44
N GLY A 207 0.70 -6.50 22.39
CA GLY A 207 1.16 -6.67 21.00
C GLY A 207 2.43 -5.86 20.71
N TRP A 208 2.49 -4.62 21.18
CA TRP A 208 3.66 -3.74 21.05
C TRP A 208 4.88 -4.28 21.77
N SER A 209 4.72 -4.75 23.02
CA SER A 209 5.78 -5.37 23.78
C SER A 209 6.35 -6.60 23.06
N TRP A 210 5.48 -7.40 22.46
CA TRP A 210 5.91 -8.55 21.65
C TRP A 210 6.71 -8.11 20.42
N MET A 211 6.21 -7.14 19.66
CA MET A 211 6.87 -6.63 18.46
C MET A 211 8.28 -6.08 18.77
N LEU A 212 8.43 -5.28 19.82
CA LEU A 212 9.73 -4.74 20.24
C LEU A 212 10.73 -5.85 20.58
N ARG A 213 10.28 -6.92 21.22
CA ARG A 213 11.15 -8.08 21.51
C ARG A 213 11.62 -8.74 20.22
N GLU A 214 10.73 -8.93 19.25
CA GLU A 214 11.10 -9.54 17.97
C GLU A 214 12.02 -8.64 17.13
N LEU A 215 11.82 -7.33 17.17
CA LEU A 215 12.71 -6.36 16.53
C LEU A 215 14.09 -6.39 17.16
N THR A 216 14.17 -6.54 18.48
CA THR A 216 15.44 -6.66 19.22
C THR A 216 16.22 -7.91 18.84
N GLU A 217 15.54 -9.04 18.58
CA GLU A 217 16.19 -10.26 18.07
C GLU A 217 16.65 -10.10 16.60
N GLY A 218 16.01 -9.19 15.85
CA GLY A 218 16.36 -8.86 14.48
C GLY A 218 15.75 -9.79 13.44
N ILE A 219 16.42 -9.90 12.29
CA ILE A 219 16.10 -10.83 11.21
C ILE A 219 16.90 -12.14 11.36
N LEU A 220 16.54 -13.16 10.56
CA LEU A 220 17.34 -14.38 10.50
C LEU A 220 18.79 -14.02 10.10
N GLY A 221 19.77 -14.65 10.75
CA GLY A 221 21.19 -14.36 10.53
C GLY A 221 21.70 -13.09 11.19
N SER A 222 20.94 -12.46 12.11
CA SER A 222 21.44 -11.31 12.90
C SER A 222 22.37 -11.71 14.04
N SER A 223 22.35 -12.98 14.43
CA SER A 223 23.30 -13.62 15.35
C SER A 223 23.20 -15.14 15.24
N ASP A 224 24.18 -15.87 15.78
CA ASP A 224 24.17 -17.34 15.86
C ASP A 224 22.97 -17.89 16.65
N ALA A 225 22.34 -17.06 17.49
CA ALA A 225 21.17 -17.42 18.30
C ALA A 225 19.83 -17.00 17.66
N ALA A 226 19.84 -16.19 16.59
CA ALA A 226 18.64 -15.55 16.06
C ALA A 226 17.59 -16.59 15.61
N LEU A 227 18.00 -17.64 14.88
CA LEU A 227 17.08 -18.68 14.42
C LEU A 227 16.37 -19.37 15.59
N GLY A 228 17.11 -19.87 16.58
CA GLY A 228 16.51 -20.60 17.72
C GLY A 228 15.56 -19.74 18.55
N ARG A 229 15.89 -18.45 18.73
CA ARG A 229 15.04 -17.50 19.46
C ARG A 229 13.79 -17.13 18.66
N LEU A 230 13.95 -16.74 17.40
CA LEU A 230 12.82 -16.43 16.52
C LEU A 230 11.90 -17.64 16.33
N TRP A 231 12.44 -18.85 16.22
CA TRP A 231 11.66 -20.09 16.20
C TRP A 231 10.78 -20.22 17.46
N SER A 232 11.40 -20.14 18.64
CA SER A 232 10.70 -20.26 19.93
C SER A 232 9.64 -19.17 20.12
N MET A 233 9.95 -17.94 19.69
CA MET A 233 9.00 -16.82 19.70
C MET A 233 7.79 -17.12 18.80
N ASN A 234 8.01 -17.60 17.57
CA ASN A 234 6.92 -17.93 16.66
C ASN A 234 6.02 -19.05 17.19
N GLN A 235 6.59 -20.09 17.80
CA GLN A 235 5.84 -21.16 18.46
C GLN A 235 4.93 -20.63 19.60
N ALA A 236 5.46 -19.69 20.40
CA ALA A 236 4.68 -19.04 21.46
C ALA A 236 3.58 -18.12 20.90
N LEU A 237 3.86 -17.37 19.84
CA LEU A 237 2.89 -16.48 19.20
C LEU A 237 1.75 -17.29 18.57
N GLY A 238 2.06 -18.33 17.80
CA GLY A 238 1.06 -19.19 17.16
C GLY A 238 0.12 -19.84 18.17
N SER A 239 0.66 -20.32 19.29
CA SER A 239 -0.13 -20.85 20.41
C SER A 239 -1.04 -19.80 21.03
N THR A 240 -0.56 -18.56 21.21
CA THR A 240 -1.37 -17.46 21.74
C THR A 240 -2.51 -17.09 20.78
N CYS A 241 -2.21 -16.99 19.48
CA CYS A 241 -3.19 -16.71 18.44
C CYS A 241 -4.34 -17.74 18.43
N ALA A 242 -4.04 -19.02 18.64
CA ALA A 242 -5.05 -20.08 18.71
C ALA A 242 -5.92 -20.03 19.98
N ARG A 243 -5.40 -19.50 21.09
CA ARG A 243 -6.12 -19.41 22.39
C ARG A 243 -7.07 -18.23 22.48
N THR A 244 -6.77 -17.12 21.80
CA THR A 244 -7.62 -15.90 21.82
C THR A 244 -9.04 -16.07 21.25
N ALA A 245 -9.46 -17.30 20.89
CA ALA A 245 -10.81 -17.64 20.43
C ALA A 245 -11.84 -17.82 21.58
N GLU A 246 -11.60 -17.26 22.77
CA GLU A 246 -12.27 -17.68 24.02
C GLU A 246 -13.79 -17.40 24.15
N ASP A 247 -14.51 -16.97 23.11
CA ASP A 247 -15.99 -16.83 23.16
C ASP A 247 -16.74 -17.25 21.87
N GLY A 248 -16.13 -18.03 20.95
CA GLY A 248 -16.84 -18.56 19.76
C GLY A 248 -15.95 -18.90 18.57
N ASP A 249 -16.55 -18.99 17.38
CA ASP A 249 -15.84 -19.24 16.12
C ASP A 249 -14.74 -18.20 15.86
N ASP A 250 -13.53 -18.70 15.62
CA ASP A 250 -12.37 -17.86 15.36
C ASP A 250 -12.42 -17.31 13.93
N ILE A 251 -12.62 -15.99 13.78
CA ILE A 251 -12.64 -15.31 12.48
C ILE A 251 -11.43 -15.69 11.61
N LYS A 252 -10.28 -16.00 12.23
CA LYS A 252 -9.04 -16.40 11.55
C LYS A 252 -9.20 -17.67 10.68
N GLN A 253 -10.21 -18.52 10.93
CA GLN A 253 -10.55 -19.69 10.08
C GLN A 253 -11.30 -19.32 8.79
N PHE A 254 -11.78 -18.09 8.68
CA PHE A 254 -12.66 -17.64 7.60
C PHE A 254 -11.99 -16.60 6.70
N LEU A 255 -10.70 -16.32 6.89
CA LEU A 255 -9.99 -15.21 6.23
C LEU A 255 -9.35 -15.57 4.89
N THR A 256 -9.58 -16.77 4.35
CA THR A 256 -8.97 -17.19 3.09
C THR A 256 -9.34 -16.25 1.93
N THR A 257 -8.43 -16.12 0.97
CA THR A 257 -8.63 -15.35 -0.27
C THR A 257 -9.93 -15.76 -0.98
N ALA A 258 -10.31 -17.04 -0.92
CA ALA A 258 -11.58 -17.51 -1.47
C ALA A 258 -12.82 -16.86 -0.82
N SER A 259 -12.79 -16.72 0.50
CA SER A 259 -13.83 -16.03 1.27
C SER A 259 -13.88 -14.55 0.92
N VAL A 260 -12.72 -13.90 0.78
CA VAL A 260 -12.61 -12.50 0.35
C VAL A 260 -13.10 -12.32 -1.09
N ALA A 261 -12.82 -13.25 -2.00
CA ALA A 261 -13.33 -13.23 -3.37
C ALA A 261 -14.86 -13.36 -3.41
N ARG A 262 -15.45 -14.15 -2.49
CA ARG A 262 -16.91 -14.18 -2.33
C ARG A 262 -17.45 -12.86 -1.76
N ASP A 263 -16.76 -12.22 -0.81
CA ASP A 263 -17.14 -10.90 -0.33
C ASP A 263 -17.10 -9.85 -1.45
N MET A 264 -16.11 -9.91 -2.34
CA MET A 264 -16.05 -9.03 -3.52
C MET A 264 -17.25 -9.22 -4.45
N LEU A 265 -17.70 -10.47 -4.63
CA LEU A 265 -18.87 -10.78 -5.45
C LEU A 265 -20.14 -10.18 -4.85
N GLU A 266 -20.33 -10.31 -3.53
CA GLU A 266 -21.46 -9.67 -2.84
C GLU A 266 -21.36 -8.14 -2.88
N LEU A 267 -20.16 -7.58 -2.71
CA LEU A 267 -19.94 -6.14 -2.71
C LEU A 267 -20.31 -5.50 -4.05
N ILE A 268 -19.97 -6.11 -5.19
CA ILE A 268 -20.35 -5.56 -6.50
C ILE A 268 -21.86 -5.58 -6.73
N GLU A 269 -22.56 -6.63 -6.28
CA GLU A 269 -24.03 -6.72 -6.33
C GLU A 269 -24.68 -5.65 -5.45
N LYS A 270 -24.18 -5.50 -4.22
CA LYS A 270 -24.69 -4.51 -3.27
C LYS A 270 -24.41 -3.08 -3.71
N HIS A 271 -23.29 -2.84 -4.39
CA HIS A 271 -23.02 -1.55 -5.03
C HIS A 271 -23.97 -1.27 -6.18
N ALA A 272 -24.30 -2.27 -7.00
CA ALA A 272 -25.26 -2.10 -8.08
C ALA A 272 -26.68 -1.82 -7.58
N GLU A 273 -27.12 -2.51 -6.52
CA GLU A 273 -28.36 -2.22 -5.81
C GLU A 273 -28.37 -0.76 -5.29
N TRP A 274 -27.27 -0.32 -4.69
CA TRP A 274 -27.11 1.07 -4.24
C TRP A 274 -27.18 2.08 -5.40
N LYS A 275 -26.46 1.82 -6.49
CA LYS A 275 -26.42 2.65 -7.71
C LYS A 275 -27.82 2.83 -8.30
N SER A 276 -28.61 1.74 -8.37
CA SER A 276 -29.99 1.77 -8.86
C SER A 276 -30.86 2.71 -8.02
N HIS A 277 -30.83 2.56 -6.69
CA HIS A 277 -31.56 3.44 -5.78
C HIS A 277 -31.12 4.90 -5.89
N GLU A 278 -29.82 5.16 -6.01
CA GLU A 278 -29.28 6.52 -6.12
C GLU A 278 -29.69 7.18 -7.43
N ALA A 279 -29.69 6.45 -8.55
CA ALA A 279 -30.19 6.94 -9.83
C ALA A 279 -31.67 7.31 -9.75
N HIS A 280 -32.49 6.45 -9.13
CA HIS A 280 -33.91 6.72 -8.92
C HIS A 280 -34.10 7.98 -8.07
N ARG A 281 -33.35 8.12 -6.96
CA ARG A 281 -33.39 9.27 -6.07
C ARG A 281 -33.10 10.58 -6.83
N ILE A 282 -32.04 10.60 -7.65
CA ILE A 282 -31.65 11.77 -8.45
C ILE A 282 -32.77 12.13 -9.44
N ILE A 283 -33.23 11.17 -10.25
CA ILE A 283 -34.26 11.39 -11.28
C ILE A 283 -35.55 11.94 -10.66
N TYR A 284 -36.00 11.37 -9.55
CA TYR A 284 -37.19 11.87 -8.84
C TYR A 284 -36.98 13.27 -8.28
N THR A 285 -35.82 13.56 -7.69
CA THR A 285 -35.52 14.89 -7.13
C THR A 285 -35.55 15.95 -8.22
N GLU A 286 -34.90 15.70 -9.36
CA GLU A 286 -34.88 16.61 -10.50
C GLU A 286 -36.28 16.78 -11.14
N ALA A 287 -37.08 15.72 -11.21
CA ALA A 287 -38.44 15.79 -11.72
C ALA A 287 -39.37 16.58 -10.78
N ALA A 288 -39.21 16.41 -9.45
CA ALA A 288 -39.93 17.18 -8.46
C ALA A 288 -39.57 18.67 -8.52
N GLU A 289 -38.29 19.00 -8.68
CA GLU A 289 -37.85 20.38 -8.87
C GLU A 289 -38.39 21.02 -10.15
N ARG A 290 -38.38 20.28 -11.27
CA ARG A 290 -39.00 20.73 -12.53
C ARG A 290 -40.51 20.91 -12.40
N SER A 291 -41.19 20.01 -11.70
CA SER A 291 -42.63 20.12 -11.44
C SER A 291 -42.94 21.34 -10.58
N ARG A 292 -42.14 21.61 -9.54
CA ARG A 292 -42.26 22.82 -8.70
C ARG A 292 -42.05 24.11 -9.50
N LYS A 293 -41.10 24.13 -10.44
CA LYS A 293 -40.82 25.31 -11.29
C LYS A 293 -41.87 25.52 -12.40
N SER A 294 -42.44 24.45 -12.94
CA SER A 294 -43.39 24.51 -14.07
C SER A 294 -44.87 24.48 -13.68
N GLY A 295 -45.21 24.09 -12.44
CA GLY A 295 -46.59 23.91 -11.98
C GLY A 295 -47.27 22.64 -12.51
N LEU A 296 -46.58 21.82 -13.31
CA LEU A 296 -47.10 20.60 -13.92
C LEU A 296 -46.50 19.37 -13.23
N CYS A 297 -47.35 18.58 -12.57
CA CYS A 297 -46.95 17.28 -12.01
C CYS A 297 -46.78 16.26 -13.14
N ARG A 298 -45.54 15.93 -13.50
CA ARG A 298 -45.24 14.85 -14.45
C ARG A 298 -44.37 13.80 -13.77
N TYR A 299 -44.86 12.57 -13.73
CA TYR A 299 -44.07 11.44 -13.23
C TYR A 299 -42.93 11.15 -14.22
N PRO A 300 -41.66 11.14 -13.77
CA PRO A 300 -40.56 10.77 -14.65
C PRO A 300 -40.61 9.26 -14.91
N GLY A 301 -40.72 8.85 -16.17
CA GLY A 301 -40.43 7.46 -16.53
C GLY A 301 -38.95 7.18 -16.23
N ILE A 302 -38.66 6.15 -15.43
CA ILE A 302 -37.28 5.75 -15.14
C ILE A 302 -36.80 4.80 -16.24
N PRO A 303 -35.69 5.11 -16.94
CA PRO A 303 -35.11 4.19 -17.91
C PRO A 303 -34.67 2.88 -17.27
N SER A 304 -35.03 1.74 -17.88
CA SER A 304 -34.69 0.39 -17.38
C SER A 304 -33.19 0.11 -17.26
N ARG A 305 -32.33 0.93 -17.87
CA ARG A 305 -30.87 0.87 -17.69
C ARG A 305 -30.41 1.14 -16.24
N PHE A 306 -31.27 1.72 -15.41
CA PHE A 306 -31.00 1.98 -14.00
C PHE A 306 -31.53 0.88 -13.06
N ASP A 307 -32.25 -0.11 -13.60
CA ASP A 307 -32.74 -1.24 -12.81
C ASP A 307 -31.58 -2.15 -12.43
N TYR A 308 -31.49 -2.49 -11.14
CA TYR A 308 -30.57 -3.50 -10.66
C TYR A 308 -31.01 -4.89 -11.14
N LYS A 309 -30.07 -5.64 -11.72
CA LYS A 309 -30.26 -7.01 -12.18
C LYS A 309 -29.46 -7.97 -11.28
N PRO A 310 -30.12 -8.69 -10.36
CA PRO A 310 -29.43 -9.57 -9.43
C PRO A 310 -28.61 -10.64 -10.14
N ASN A 311 -27.40 -10.88 -9.65
CA ASN A 311 -26.48 -11.93 -10.14
C ASN A 311 -25.85 -11.68 -11.51
N GLU A 312 -26.03 -10.51 -12.11
CA GLU A 312 -25.47 -10.17 -13.43
C GLU A 312 -24.25 -9.24 -13.37
N GLU A 313 -23.95 -8.64 -12.22
CA GLU A 313 -22.97 -7.54 -12.12
C GLU A 313 -21.52 -8.01 -12.32
N LYS A 314 -20.71 -7.27 -13.07
CA LYS A 314 -19.34 -7.70 -13.37
C LYS A 314 -18.31 -6.83 -12.67
N LEU A 315 -17.25 -7.46 -12.20
CA LEU A 315 -16.15 -6.83 -11.49
C LEU A 315 -15.30 -5.97 -12.43
N GLN A 316 -15.11 -4.71 -12.04
CA GLN A 316 -13.96 -3.91 -12.45
C GLN A 316 -13.00 -3.82 -11.26
N TYR A 317 -11.73 -4.13 -11.45
CA TYR A 317 -10.77 -4.34 -10.38
C TYR A 317 -9.35 -3.93 -10.78
N TRP A 318 -8.63 -3.33 -9.84
CA TRP A 318 -7.19 -3.15 -9.92
C TRP A 318 -6.54 -3.58 -8.60
N GLY A 319 -5.88 -4.73 -8.62
CA GLY A 319 -5.22 -5.31 -7.45
C GLY A 319 -3.71 -5.29 -7.60
N PHE A 320 -3.05 -4.84 -6.53
CA PHE A 320 -1.59 -4.73 -6.45
C PHE A 320 -1.03 -5.83 -5.57
N SER A 321 0.13 -6.41 -5.91
CA SER A 321 0.85 -7.35 -5.04
C SER A 321 -0.04 -8.55 -4.68
N TYR A 322 -0.26 -8.90 -3.39
CA TYR A 322 -1.27 -9.89 -2.98
C TYR A 322 -2.68 -9.62 -3.57
N GLY A 323 -3.06 -8.38 -3.86
CA GLY A 323 -4.28 -8.05 -4.59
C GLY A 323 -4.35 -8.73 -5.96
N SER A 324 -3.21 -8.96 -6.62
CA SER A 324 -3.16 -9.77 -7.85
C SER A 324 -3.56 -11.23 -7.62
N PHE A 325 -3.16 -11.83 -6.49
CA PHE A 325 -3.57 -13.18 -6.09
C PHE A 325 -5.07 -13.23 -5.79
N LEU A 326 -5.61 -12.21 -5.11
CA LEU A 326 -7.04 -12.07 -4.85
C LEU A 326 -7.85 -11.92 -6.15
N GLY A 327 -7.41 -11.07 -7.07
CA GLY A 327 -8.06 -10.90 -8.37
C GLY A 327 -7.97 -12.15 -9.25
N ASN A 328 -6.84 -12.86 -9.25
CA ASN A 328 -6.69 -14.15 -9.94
C ASN A 328 -7.63 -15.22 -9.35
N THR A 329 -7.72 -15.29 -8.02
CA THR A 329 -8.66 -16.18 -7.31
C THR A 329 -10.11 -15.86 -7.70
N PHE A 330 -10.51 -14.58 -7.67
CA PHE A 330 -11.83 -14.16 -8.11
C PHE A 330 -12.11 -14.56 -9.57
N ALA A 331 -11.17 -14.28 -10.48
CA ALA A 331 -11.35 -14.57 -11.90
C ALA A 331 -11.41 -16.08 -12.19
N SER A 332 -10.72 -16.90 -11.39
CA SER A 332 -10.76 -18.37 -11.49
C SER A 332 -12.08 -18.93 -10.94
N MET A 333 -12.58 -18.39 -9.82
CA MET A 333 -13.82 -18.85 -9.18
C MET A 333 -15.09 -18.33 -9.87
N TYR A 334 -15.04 -17.11 -10.41
CA TYR A 334 -16.20 -16.40 -10.98
C TYR A 334 -15.89 -15.80 -12.37
N PRO A 335 -15.45 -16.62 -13.36
CA PRO A 335 -14.97 -16.11 -14.64
C PRO A 335 -16.01 -15.33 -15.45
N SER A 336 -17.29 -15.68 -15.32
CA SER A 336 -18.40 -14.96 -15.97
C SER A 336 -18.61 -13.55 -15.40
N ARG A 337 -18.11 -13.29 -14.19
CA ARG A 337 -18.26 -12.05 -13.43
C ARG A 337 -17.09 -11.07 -13.61
N VAL A 338 -16.23 -11.29 -14.60
CA VAL A 338 -15.08 -10.42 -14.92
C VAL A 338 -15.43 -9.42 -16.03
N SER A 339 -15.24 -8.11 -15.78
CA SER A 339 -15.41 -7.05 -16.79
C SER A 339 -14.10 -6.35 -17.14
N ARG A 340 -13.45 -5.70 -16.18
CA ARG A 340 -12.17 -4.97 -16.37
C ARG A 340 -11.26 -5.26 -15.19
N VAL A 341 -10.44 -6.29 -15.30
CA VAL A 341 -9.54 -6.71 -14.22
C VAL A 341 -8.10 -6.41 -14.63
N ILE A 342 -7.40 -5.63 -13.81
CA ILE A 342 -5.95 -5.38 -13.87
C ILE A 342 -5.30 -6.03 -12.65
N LEU A 343 -4.28 -6.84 -12.90
CA LEU A 343 -3.47 -7.50 -11.87
C LEU A 343 -2.02 -7.01 -12.02
N ASP A 344 -1.53 -6.25 -11.04
CA ASP A 344 -0.29 -5.48 -11.11
C ASP A 344 0.67 -5.88 -9.97
N GLY A 345 1.92 -6.19 -10.30
CA GLY A 345 2.84 -6.85 -9.36
C GLY A 345 2.33 -8.25 -9.03
N VAL A 346 2.46 -9.16 -10.00
CA VAL A 346 1.72 -10.42 -10.03
C VAL A 346 2.37 -11.48 -9.14
N VAL A 347 1.58 -12.03 -8.23
CA VAL A 347 1.95 -13.19 -7.40
C VAL A 347 1.82 -14.48 -8.21
N ASP A 348 2.82 -15.36 -8.14
CA ASP A 348 2.70 -16.73 -8.64
C ASP A 348 1.78 -17.53 -7.70
N SER A 349 0.56 -17.79 -8.18
CA SER A 349 -0.47 -18.46 -7.38
C SER A 349 -0.09 -19.89 -6.96
N ASP A 350 0.70 -20.64 -7.76
CA ASP A 350 1.06 -22.01 -7.37
C ASP A 350 2.09 -22.02 -6.24
N ASP A 351 3.10 -21.15 -6.35
CA ASP A 351 4.14 -21.01 -5.33
C ASP A 351 3.54 -20.45 -4.03
N TYR A 352 2.56 -19.53 -4.17
CA TYR A 352 1.82 -18.95 -3.05
C TYR A 352 1.03 -19.99 -2.26
N VAL A 353 0.18 -20.79 -2.92
CA VAL A 353 -0.63 -21.80 -2.23
C VAL A 353 0.20 -22.96 -1.70
N GLN A 354 1.42 -23.18 -2.17
CA GLN A 354 2.30 -24.19 -1.59
C GLN A 354 3.10 -23.70 -0.39
N THR A 355 2.95 -22.41 -0.02
CA THR A 355 3.73 -21.77 1.06
C THR A 355 5.23 -21.89 0.82
N ARG A 356 5.64 -21.93 -0.46
CA ARG A 356 7.04 -22.00 -0.86
C ARG A 356 7.65 -20.61 -0.87
N TRP A 357 6.99 -19.67 -1.56
CA TRP A 357 7.39 -18.26 -1.66
C TRP A 357 8.85 -18.06 -2.07
N THR A 358 9.35 -18.99 -2.88
CA THR A 358 10.76 -19.05 -3.28
C THR A 358 11.03 -18.18 -4.49
N ASN A 359 10.10 -18.19 -5.44
CA ASN A 359 10.26 -17.48 -6.70
C ASN A 359 10.04 -15.97 -6.61
N ASN A 360 9.44 -15.48 -5.52
CA ASN A 360 9.26 -14.06 -5.25
C ASN A 360 10.54 -13.24 -5.42
N LEU A 361 11.70 -13.83 -5.14
CA LEU A 361 12.97 -13.11 -5.04
C LEU A 361 13.81 -13.11 -6.33
N ASP A 362 13.30 -13.67 -7.44
CA ASP A 362 14.07 -13.83 -8.69
C ASP A 362 14.62 -12.52 -9.27
N ASP A 363 13.91 -11.42 -9.06
CA ASP A 363 14.26 -10.11 -9.60
C ASP A 363 14.83 -9.17 -8.52
N THR A 364 14.93 -9.59 -7.25
CA THR A 364 15.42 -8.73 -6.16
C THR A 364 16.83 -8.19 -6.43
N GLU A 365 17.76 -9.06 -6.79
CA GLU A 365 19.14 -8.64 -7.02
C GLU A 365 19.26 -7.75 -8.26
N LYS A 366 18.34 -7.85 -9.24
CA LYS A 366 18.29 -6.90 -10.37
C LYS A 366 17.97 -5.48 -9.91
N VAL A 367 17.09 -5.34 -8.91
CA VAL A 367 16.79 -4.04 -8.28
C VAL A 367 18.01 -3.49 -7.53
N MET A 368 18.73 -4.35 -6.79
CA MET A 368 19.98 -3.94 -6.13
C MET A 368 21.08 -3.53 -7.12
N GLN A 369 21.23 -4.25 -8.23
CA GLN A 369 22.16 -3.87 -9.28
C GLN A 369 21.80 -2.50 -9.89
N THR A 370 20.52 -2.15 -9.94
CA THR A 370 20.07 -0.81 -10.34
C THR A 370 20.56 0.27 -9.35
N PHE A 371 20.55 0.00 -8.04
CA PHE A 371 21.10 0.91 -7.02
C PHE A 371 22.60 1.17 -7.25
N TYR A 372 23.38 0.09 -7.40
CA TYR A 372 24.82 0.18 -7.61
C TYR A 372 25.18 0.88 -8.92
N ALA A 373 24.51 0.51 -10.02
CA ALA A 373 24.71 1.12 -11.32
C ALA A 373 24.39 2.62 -11.32
N THR A 374 23.24 2.99 -10.74
CA THR A 374 22.80 4.39 -10.68
C THR A 374 23.74 5.23 -9.82
N CYS A 375 24.12 4.74 -8.64
CA CYS A 375 25.04 5.47 -7.76
C CYS A 375 26.42 5.66 -8.41
N ALA A 376 26.95 4.66 -9.13
CA ALA A 376 28.21 4.78 -9.86
C ALA A 376 28.12 5.81 -10.99
N ALA A 377 27.04 5.75 -11.78
CA ALA A 377 26.82 6.65 -12.91
C ALA A 377 26.67 8.11 -12.48
N LEU A 378 26.02 8.37 -11.34
CA LEU A 378 25.81 9.70 -10.79
C LEU A 378 27.08 10.32 -10.18
N GLY A 379 28.03 9.48 -9.72
CA GLY A 379 29.30 9.93 -9.16
C GLY A 379 29.17 10.66 -7.81
N PRO A 380 30.29 11.15 -7.25
CA PRO A 380 30.37 11.69 -5.88
C PRO A 380 29.52 12.94 -5.62
N ALA A 381 29.15 13.69 -6.68
CA ALA A 381 28.34 14.89 -6.54
C ALA A 381 26.88 14.58 -6.15
N SER A 382 26.40 13.39 -6.51
CA SER A 382 24.99 13.00 -6.33
C SER A 382 24.82 11.70 -5.56
N CYS A 383 25.86 10.86 -5.46
CA CYS A 383 25.86 9.69 -4.59
C CYS A 383 27.06 9.71 -3.61
N PRO A 384 26.83 9.78 -2.28
CA PRO A 384 27.91 9.83 -1.28
C PRO A 384 28.69 8.50 -1.13
N LEU A 385 28.17 7.41 -1.72
CA LEU A 385 28.88 6.13 -1.80
C LEU A 385 29.82 6.05 -3.01
N ALA A 386 29.77 7.00 -3.93
CA ALA A 386 30.64 7.05 -5.10
C ALA A 386 31.85 7.98 -4.91
N ASN A 387 32.92 7.70 -5.65
CA ASN A 387 34.10 8.52 -5.88
C ASN A 387 34.42 8.53 -7.39
N THR A 388 35.47 9.24 -7.81
CA THR A 388 35.83 9.42 -9.22
C THR A 388 36.18 8.13 -9.97
N SER A 389 36.52 7.04 -9.26
CA SER A 389 36.94 5.76 -9.85
C SER A 389 35.97 4.62 -9.51
N THR A 390 34.78 4.95 -9.02
CA THR A 390 33.82 3.96 -8.55
C THR A 390 33.14 3.24 -9.70
N THR A 391 33.03 1.92 -9.58
CA THR A 391 32.21 1.03 -10.41
C THR A 391 31.03 0.48 -9.60
N PRO A 392 29.98 -0.07 -10.23
CA PRO A 392 28.88 -0.71 -9.51
C PRO A 392 29.36 -1.77 -8.51
N ALA A 393 30.30 -2.63 -8.93
CA ALA A 393 30.88 -3.67 -8.08
C ALA A 393 31.60 -3.10 -6.84
N THR A 394 32.32 -1.98 -6.97
CA THR A 394 32.97 -1.35 -5.81
C THR A 394 31.96 -0.74 -4.83
N ILE A 395 30.80 -0.25 -5.31
CA ILE A 395 29.72 0.22 -4.43
C ILE A 395 29.10 -0.95 -3.71
N GLU A 396 28.83 -2.04 -4.42
CA GLU A 396 28.30 -3.28 -3.84
C GLU A 396 29.19 -3.77 -2.69
N THR A 397 30.51 -3.90 -2.93
CA THR A 397 31.47 -4.28 -1.89
C THR A 397 31.47 -3.31 -0.71
N ARG A 398 31.42 -1.98 -0.97
CA ARG A 398 31.37 -0.96 0.08
C ARG A 398 30.10 -1.06 0.93
N VAL A 399 28.95 -1.26 0.28
CA VAL A 399 27.65 -1.41 0.96
C VAL A 399 27.65 -2.66 1.83
N GLN A 400 28.14 -3.79 1.31
CA GLN A 400 28.29 -5.02 2.10
C GLN A 400 29.22 -4.81 3.30
N ALA A 401 30.34 -4.12 3.13
CA ALA A 401 31.26 -3.81 4.23
C ALA A 401 30.60 -2.94 5.31
N ILE A 402 29.81 -1.94 4.93
CA ILE A 402 29.06 -1.09 5.87
C ILE A 402 28.07 -1.93 6.69
N ILE A 403 27.26 -2.76 6.02
CA ILE A 403 26.27 -3.61 6.69
C ILE A 403 26.98 -4.61 7.63
N ASN A 404 28.02 -5.28 7.15
CA ASN A 404 28.77 -6.26 7.93
C ASN A 404 29.48 -5.65 9.15
N SER A 405 29.85 -4.37 9.09
CA SER A 405 30.42 -3.66 10.24
C SER A 405 29.47 -3.58 11.45
N LEU A 406 28.15 -3.63 11.20
CA LEU A 406 27.10 -3.57 12.22
C LEU A 406 26.80 -4.93 12.87
N TYR A 407 27.31 -6.05 12.32
CA TYR A 407 26.94 -7.40 12.78
C TYR A 407 27.33 -7.66 14.25
N HIS A 408 28.60 -7.45 14.59
CA HIS A 408 29.07 -7.57 15.98
C HIS A 408 29.13 -6.23 16.72
N ASN A 409 29.13 -5.12 16.00
CA ASN A 409 29.38 -3.79 16.55
C ASN A 409 28.30 -2.81 16.07
N PRO A 410 27.04 -2.97 16.52
CA PRO A 410 25.97 -2.04 16.17
C PRO A 410 26.35 -0.61 16.56
N LEU A 411 25.82 0.37 15.83
CA LEU A 411 26.25 1.76 15.96
C LEU A 411 25.46 2.45 17.08
N PRO A 412 26.09 2.85 18.20
CA PRO A 412 25.42 3.61 19.25
C PRO A 412 25.15 5.04 18.80
N VAL A 413 23.94 5.53 19.05
CA VAL A 413 23.51 6.90 18.76
C VAL A 413 23.09 7.58 20.06
N PRO A 414 23.96 8.42 20.67
CA PRO A 414 23.62 9.15 21.87
C PRO A 414 22.62 10.27 21.57
N GLY A 415 21.67 10.48 22.47
CA GLY A 415 20.65 11.53 22.37
C GLY A 415 19.77 11.57 23.62
N ASP A 416 18.74 12.43 23.61
CA ASP A 416 17.76 12.49 24.69
C ASP A 416 17.03 11.15 24.88
N THR A 417 16.85 10.41 23.79
CA THR A 417 16.50 8.98 23.80
C THR A 417 17.66 8.23 23.15
N PRO A 418 18.36 7.35 23.88
CA PRO A 418 19.46 6.58 23.32
C PRO A 418 18.94 5.57 22.29
N GLU A 419 19.67 5.40 21.19
CA GLU A 419 19.33 4.48 20.11
C GLU A 419 20.54 3.65 19.68
N VAL A 420 20.28 2.48 19.08
CA VAL A 420 21.28 1.58 18.54
C VAL A 420 20.86 1.14 17.13
N ILE A 421 21.68 1.46 16.13
CA ILE A 421 21.45 0.98 14.76
C ILE A 421 22.09 -0.39 14.59
N THR A 422 21.28 -1.38 14.21
CA THR A 422 21.67 -2.77 14.09
C THR A 422 21.91 -3.20 12.63
N TYR A 423 22.52 -4.38 12.48
CA TYR A 423 22.59 -5.10 11.20
C TYR A 423 21.21 -5.30 10.55
N SER A 424 20.20 -5.64 11.37
CA SER A 424 18.83 -5.82 10.91
C SER A 424 18.25 -4.54 10.35
N ASP A 425 18.45 -3.42 11.04
CA ASP A 425 17.89 -2.12 10.62
C ASP A 425 18.40 -1.74 9.24
N ALA A 426 19.72 -1.83 9.02
CA ALA A 426 20.32 -1.52 7.73
C ALA A 426 19.78 -2.42 6.60
N ARG A 427 19.61 -3.72 6.85
CA ARG A 427 19.05 -4.65 5.84
C ARG A 427 17.57 -4.41 5.59
N LEU A 428 16.78 -4.10 6.61
CA LEU A 428 15.37 -3.77 6.49
C LEU A 428 15.18 -2.44 5.72
N LEU A 429 16.03 -1.44 5.97
CA LEU A 429 16.10 -0.22 5.18
C LEU A 429 16.39 -0.54 3.69
N ILE A 430 17.38 -1.40 3.42
CA ILE A 430 17.70 -1.76 2.03
C ILE A 430 16.53 -2.46 1.35
N PHE A 431 15.98 -3.53 1.95
CA PHE A 431 14.83 -4.25 1.40
C PHE A 431 13.70 -3.29 1.04
N GLN A 432 13.42 -2.38 1.96
CA GLN A 432 12.30 -1.50 1.84
C GLN A 432 12.50 -0.45 0.73
N SER A 433 13.76 -0.17 0.37
CA SER A 433 14.09 0.78 -0.69
C SER A 433 13.86 0.22 -2.07
N LEU A 434 13.84 -1.11 -2.17
CA LEU A 434 13.61 -1.83 -3.42
C LEU A 434 12.16 -1.65 -3.90
N TYR A 435 11.22 -1.31 -3.02
CA TYR A 435 9.83 -1.07 -3.41
C TYR A 435 9.65 0.21 -4.23
N THR A 436 10.38 1.27 -3.89
CA THR A 436 10.33 2.58 -4.58
C THR A 436 11.72 3.15 -4.84
N PRO A 437 12.52 2.50 -5.72
CA PRO A 437 13.92 2.84 -5.96
C PRO A 437 14.16 4.32 -6.26
N LEU A 438 13.34 4.90 -7.14
CA LEU A 438 13.46 6.29 -7.59
C LEU A 438 13.49 7.31 -6.45
N LEU A 439 12.75 7.03 -5.38
CA LEU A 439 12.62 7.92 -4.24
C LEU A 439 13.58 7.54 -3.11
N SER A 440 13.74 6.25 -2.85
CA SER A 440 14.41 5.78 -1.63
C SER A 440 15.93 5.66 -1.79
N PHE A 441 16.45 5.36 -2.98
CA PHE A 441 17.88 5.11 -3.18
C PHE A 441 18.80 6.29 -2.80
N PRO A 442 18.48 7.55 -3.14
CA PRO A 442 19.31 8.68 -2.72
C PRO A 442 19.47 8.78 -1.20
N LEU A 443 18.39 8.53 -0.45
CA LEU A 443 18.43 8.53 1.00
C LEU A 443 19.24 7.35 1.54
N VAL A 444 19.00 6.14 1.03
CA VAL A 444 19.74 4.95 1.48
C VAL A 444 21.24 5.13 1.29
N ALA A 445 21.66 5.71 0.15
CA ALA A 445 23.07 6.04 -0.07
C ALA A 445 23.60 7.02 0.99
N GLN A 446 22.82 8.05 1.36
CA GLN A 446 23.19 9.00 2.42
C GLN A 446 23.30 8.35 3.79
N ILE A 447 22.33 7.52 4.18
CA ILE A 447 22.32 6.80 5.46
C ILE A 447 23.51 5.85 5.55
N LEU A 448 23.75 5.03 4.52
CA LEU A 448 24.86 4.08 4.51
C LEU A 448 26.21 4.82 4.60
N ALA A 449 26.38 5.92 3.87
CA ALA A 449 27.59 6.73 3.96
C ALA A 449 27.75 7.42 5.33
N ALA A 450 26.66 7.74 6.02
CA ALA A 450 26.69 8.29 7.38
C ALA A 450 27.07 7.21 8.41
N ILE A 451 26.50 6.01 8.30
CA ILE A 451 26.85 4.84 9.12
C ILE A 451 28.35 4.54 9.02
N GLU A 452 28.91 4.57 7.81
CA GLU A 452 30.35 4.37 7.58
C GLU A 452 31.21 5.39 8.34
N ARG A 453 30.74 6.63 8.45
CA ARG A 453 31.36 7.71 9.24
C ARG A 453 31.02 7.64 10.74
N ARG A 454 30.34 6.58 11.18
CA ARG A 454 29.85 6.39 12.56
C ARG A 454 28.86 7.48 12.99
N ASP A 455 28.10 8.02 12.04
CA ASP A 455 27.00 8.97 12.28
C ASP A 455 25.65 8.29 12.00
N GLY A 456 24.91 8.01 13.06
CA GLY A 456 23.62 7.34 13.00
C GLY A 456 22.42 8.26 13.20
N THR A 457 22.61 9.56 13.40
CA THR A 457 21.53 10.44 13.90
C THR A 457 20.31 10.46 12.99
N ALA A 458 20.51 10.58 11.67
CA ALA A 458 19.39 10.59 10.72
C ALA A 458 18.64 9.25 10.70
N PHE A 459 19.36 8.13 10.81
CA PHE A 459 18.73 6.81 10.77
C PHE A 459 18.01 6.48 12.10
N ALA A 460 18.58 6.89 13.24
CA ALA A 460 17.91 6.79 14.54
C ALA A 460 16.55 7.52 14.55
N HIS A 461 16.47 8.71 13.95
CA HIS A 461 15.18 9.41 13.82
C HIS A 461 14.17 8.67 12.94
N LEU A 462 14.62 7.92 11.94
CA LEU A 462 13.74 7.05 11.16
C LEU A 462 13.28 5.86 12.00
N LEU A 463 14.15 5.27 12.83
CA LEU A 463 13.85 4.08 13.64
C LEU A 463 13.00 4.36 14.89
N GLU A 464 13.01 5.58 15.42
CA GLU A 464 12.29 5.96 16.65
C GLU A 464 10.84 5.42 16.75
N PRO A 465 9.97 5.51 15.72
CA PRO A 465 8.59 5.00 15.77
C PRO A 465 8.48 3.48 15.88
N LEU A 466 9.56 2.75 15.56
CA LEU A 466 9.61 1.30 15.60
C LEU A 466 10.22 0.78 16.89
N HIS A 467 11.25 1.47 17.38
CA HIS A 467 12.00 1.07 18.56
C HIS A 467 11.42 1.65 19.85
N THR A 468 10.51 2.62 19.74
CA THR A 468 9.84 3.23 20.89
C THR A 468 8.35 2.98 20.86
N TYR A 469 7.82 2.59 22.02
CA TYR A 469 6.39 2.58 22.26
C TYR A 469 6.01 3.81 23.08
N SER A 470 5.04 4.58 22.59
CA SER A 470 4.45 5.69 23.33
C SER A 470 3.04 5.32 23.78
N CYS A 471 2.81 5.29 25.10
CA CYS A 471 1.48 5.08 25.66
C CYS A 471 0.56 6.26 25.30
N ALA A 472 -0.28 6.12 24.28
CA ALA A 472 -1.36 7.07 24.05
C ALA A 472 -2.47 6.88 25.11
N HIS A 473 -2.74 7.93 25.89
CA HIS A 473 -3.92 8.01 26.75
C HIS A 473 -5.17 7.95 25.85
N ASN A 474 -5.88 6.83 25.84
CA ASN A 474 -7.04 6.50 24.98
C ASN A 474 -6.74 6.16 23.51
N SER A 475 -5.79 5.26 23.21
CA SER A 475 -5.78 4.60 21.91
C SER A 475 -6.63 3.32 21.95
N SER A 476 -7.65 3.26 21.09
CA SER A 476 -8.38 2.02 20.75
C SER A 476 -7.64 1.21 19.68
N ASP A 477 -6.35 1.49 19.50
CA ASP A 477 -5.52 1.06 18.39
C ASP A 477 -5.18 -0.42 18.54
N LYS A 478 -5.91 -1.27 17.82
CA LYS A 478 -5.64 -2.70 17.78
C LYS A 478 -4.39 -2.95 16.93
N LEU A 479 -3.21 -2.95 17.53
CA LEU A 479 -2.01 -3.44 16.87
C LEU A 479 -2.16 -4.95 16.64
N SER A 480 -2.47 -5.38 15.41
CA SER A 480 -2.51 -6.81 15.12
C SER A 480 -2.05 -7.19 13.72
N SER A 481 -1.00 -8.01 13.70
CA SER A 481 -0.50 -8.80 12.56
C SER A 481 -1.40 -9.97 12.19
N ALA A 482 -2.33 -10.29 13.08
CA ALA A 482 -3.03 -11.56 13.06
C ALA A 482 -3.72 -11.79 11.73
N ALA A 483 -4.29 -10.75 11.11
CA ALA A 483 -4.97 -10.85 9.83
C ALA A 483 -4.01 -11.28 8.71
N GLN A 484 -2.84 -10.64 8.60
CA GLN A 484 -1.85 -10.96 7.57
C GLN A 484 -1.43 -12.42 7.63
N TYR A 485 -1.03 -12.90 8.81
CA TYR A 485 -0.56 -14.27 8.99
C TYR A 485 -1.71 -15.28 8.90
N ALA A 486 -2.90 -14.94 9.41
CA ALA A 486 -4.09 -15.77 9.23
C ALA A 486 -4.41 -15.98 7.76
N ILE A 487 -4.33 -14.93 6.93
CA ILE A 487 -4.56 -15.02 5.49
C ILE A 487 -3.47 -15.87 4.83
N LEU A 488 -2.19 -15.46 4.97
CA LEU A 488 -1.05 -16.14 4.35
C LEU A 488 -1.02 -17.64 4.66
N CYS A 489 -1.12 -17.99 5.94
CA CYS A 489 -0.99 -19.38 6.36
C CYS A 489 -2.25 -20.20 6.04
N SER A 490 -3.44 -19.58 5.95
CA SER A 490 -4.68 -20.29 5.60
C SER A 490 -4.81 -20.53 4.09
N ASP A 491 -4.35 -19.60 3.25
CA ASP A 491 -4.32 -19.79 1.80
C ASP A 491 -3.23 -20.78 1.37
N GLY A 492 -2.15 -20.85 2.15
CA GLY A 492 -1.04 -21.77 1.97
C GLY A 492 -1.30 -23.20 2.46
N ALA A 493 -0.47 -24.13 1.97
CA ALA A 493 -0.36 -25.47 2.51
C ALA A 493 0.12 -25.40 3.97
N GLU A 494 -0.39 -26.30 4.81
CA GLU A 494 -0.02 -26.36 6.22
C GLU A 494 1.49 -26.57 6.40
N GLN A 495 2.10 -25.86 7.35
CA GLN A 495 3.55 -25.89 7.62
C GLN A 495 3.89 -26.37 9.04
N THR A 496 2.91 -26.85 9.82
CA THR A 496 3.09 -27.29 11.22
C THR A 496 3.98 -28.54 11.36
N TRP A 497 4.21 -29.25 10.25
CA TRP A 497 5.16 -30.37 10.16
C TRP A 497 6.63 -29.92 10.09
N MET A 498 6.88 -28.64 9.84
CA MET A 498 8.23 -28.12 9.67
C MET A 498 9.00 -28.16 10.99
N THR A 499 10.23 -28.68 10.95
CA THR A 499 11.19 -28.60 12.04
C THR A 499 12.10 -27.39 11.86
N ALA A 500 12.82 -27.00 12.93
CA ALA A 500 13.81 -25.92 12.84
C ALA A 500 14.91 -26.22 11.79
N ASP A 501 15.41 -27.46 11.74
CA ASP A 501 16.44 -27.87 10.77
C ASP A 501 15.94 -27.83 9.32
N LEU A 502 14.69 -28.22 9.08
CA LEU A 502 14.10 -28.12 7.74
C LEU A 502 13.85 -26.66 7.33
N PHE A 503 13.47 -25.82 8.29
CA PHE A 503 13.32 -24.39 8.07
C PHE A 503 14.66 -23.71 7.79
N ASP A 504 15.73 -24.12 8.47
CA ASP A 504 17.10 -23.63 8.26
C ASP A 504 17.55 -23.85 6.81
N ASN A 505 17.34 -25.07 6.28
CA ASN A 505 17.61 -25.37 4.88
C ASN A 505 16.82 -24.46 3.92
N TYR A 506 15.54 -24.23 4.20
CA TYR A 506 14.69 -23.34 3.39
C TYR A 506 15.16 -21.88 3.44
N TRP A 507 15.55 -21.39 4.62
CA TRP A 507 16.09 -20.04 4.76
C TRP A 507 17.38 -19.90 3.94
N HIS A 508 18.30 -20.86 4.01
CA HIS A 508 19.53 -20.81 3.22
C HIS A 508 19.29 -20.96 1.70
N GLU A 509 18.28 -21.70 1.28
CA GLU A 509 17.84 -21.70 -0.13
C GLU A 509 17.45 -20.28 -0.59
N LEU A 510 16.65 -19.57 0.21
CA LEU A 510 16.27 -18.19 -0.09
C LEU A 510 17.45 -17.21 -0.07
N GLU A 511 18.41 -17.37 0.84
CA GLU A 511 19.63 -16.56 0.86
C GLU A 511 20.53 -16.80 -0.34
N GLN A 512 20.63 -18.03 -0.84
CA GLN A 512 21.36 -18.32 -2.08
C GLN A 512 20.71 -17.64 -3.28
N ARG A 513 19.38 -17.51 -3.26
CA ARG A 513 18.59 -16.89 -4.33
C ARG A 513 18.66 -15.36 -4.28
N SER A 514 18.53 -14.78 -3.09
CA SER A 514 18.69 -13.35 -2.82
C SER A 514 19.43 -13.15 -1.50
N PRO A 515 20.76 -12.89 -1.54
CA PRO A 515 21.52 -12.54 -0.36
C PRO A 515 21.01 -11.27 0.31
N THR A 516 20.39 -10.36 -0.44
CA THR A 516 19.88 -9.10 0.08
C THR A 516 18.69 -9.33 1.02
N ILE A 517 17.67 -10.09 0.60
CA ILE A 517 16.39 -10.16 1.35
C ILE A 517 15.91 -11.58 1.70
N GLY A 518 16.63 -12.65 1.31
CA GLY A 518 16.23 -14.03 1.59
C GLY A 518 15.91 -14.29 3.07
N ALA A 519 16.77 -13.81 3.97
CA ALA A 519 16.56 -13.87 5.42
C ALA A 519 15.32 -13.13 5.93
N ILE A 520 14.96 -12.01 5.30
CA ILE A 520 13.79 -11.23 5.67
C ILE A 520 12.53 -11.97 5.19
N TRP A 521 12.55 -12.45 3.94
CA TRP A 521 11.41 -13.11 3.30
C TRP A 521 11.09 -14.46 3.95
N ALA A 522 12.11 -15.23 4.35
CA ALA A 522 11.94 -16.53 5.01
C ALA A 522 11.09 -16.45 6.29
N ARG A 523 11.08 -15.30 6.98
CA ARG A 523 10.28 -15.06 8.19
C ARG A 523 8.79 -15.19 7.95
N LEU A 524 8.30 -14.92 6.74
CA LEU A 524 6.88 -15.11 6.42
C LEU A 524 6.48 -16.57 6.61
N ARG A 525 7.31 -17.51 6.13
CA ARG A 525 7.05 -18.95 6.27
C ARG A 525 7.27 -19.43 7.70
N LEU A 526 8.23 -18.85 8.42
CA LEU A 526 8.49 -19.14 9.84
C LEU A 526 7.22 -18.98 10.68
N ARG A 527 6.44 -17.92 10.43
CA ARG A 527 5.17 -17.66 11.13
C ARG A 527 4.16 -18.78 10.94
N CYS A 528 4.14 -19.37 9.74
CA CYS A 528 3.21 -20.45 9.42
C CYS A 528 3.59 -21.80 10.03
N THR A 529 4.84 -21.99 10.51
CA THR A 529 5.23 -23.25 11.18
C THR A 529 4.56 -23.43 12.54
N ALA A 530 4.09 -22.33 13.15
CA ALA A 530 3.36 -22.32 14.41
C ALA A 530 1.85 -22.03 14.24
N TRP A 531 1.35 -21.95 13.00
CA TRP A 531 -0.02 -21.53 12.73
C TRP A 531 -0.97 -22.73 12.63
N HIS A 532 -1.53 -23.13 13.77
CA HIS A 532 -2.44 -24.29 13.88
C HIS A 532 -3.89 -24.00 13.47
N ILE A 533 -4.26 -22.73 13.27
CA ILE A 533 -5.61 -22.36 12.85
C ILE A 533 -5.74 -22.64 11.35
N ARG A 534 -6.56 -23.63 10.98
CA ARG A 534 -6.80 -24.01 9.58
C ARG A 534 -8.15 -23.51 9.09
N PRO A 535 -8.27 -23.14 7.81
CA PRO A 535 -9.52 -22.63 7.28
C PRO A 535 -10.54 -23.74 7.02
N LEU A 536 -11.82 -23.40 7.08
CA LEU A 536 -12.90 -24.33 6.69
C LEU A 536 -12.98 -24.52 5.17
N TYR A 537 -12.65 -23.48 4.41
CA TYR A 537 -12.58 -23.54 2.96
C TYR A 537 -11.34 -22.83 2.44
N ARG A 538 -10.65 -23.49 1.51
CA ARG A 538 -9.42 -23.02 0.88
C ARG A 538 -9.48 -23.32 -0.62
N PHE A 539 -9.20 -22.32 -1.44
CA PHE A 539 -9.05 -22.48 -2.88
C PHE A 539 -7.57 -22.62 -3.22
N ALA A 540 -7.16 -23.79 -3.71
CA ALA A 540 -5.78 -24.09 -4.10
C ALA A 540 -5.62 -24.22 -5.64
N GLY A 541 -6.61 -23.76 -6.40
CA GLY A 541 -6.70 -23.91 -7.84
C GLY A 541 -7.70 -24.99 -8.31
N PRO A 542 -7.72 -25.31 -9.61
CA PRO A 542 -6.83 -24.76 -10.64
C PRO A 542 -7.03 -23.26 -10.84
N PHE A 543 -5.92 -22.54 -11.04
CA PHE A 543 -5.95 -21.12 -11.40
C PHE A 543 -6.04 -21.01 -12.92
N GLY A 544 -6.85 -20.07 -13.42
CA GLY A 544 -7.11 -19.92 -14.85
C GLY A 544 -8.53 -20.31 -15.22
N ALA A 545 -9.13 -19.50 -16.09
CA ALA A 545 -10.45 -19.76 -16.66
C ALA A 545 -10.66 -18.88 -17.91
N GLN A 546 -11.63 -19.26 -18.73
CA GLN A 546 -12.12 -18.37 -19.80
C GLN A 546 -13.04 -17.31 -19.20
N THR A 547 -12.52 -16.10 -19.03
CA THR A 547 -13.26 -14.98 -18.46
C THR A 547 -14.16 -14.29 -19.48
N SER A 548 -15.24 -13.66 -18.98
CA SER A 548 -16.15 -12.80 -19.76
C SER A 548 -15.41 -11.73 -20.57
N HIS A 549 -14.37 -11.13 -19.98
CA HIS A 549 -13.47 -10.18 -20.64
C HIS A 549 -12.01 -10.55 -20.33
N PRO A 550 -11.08 -10.42 -21.30
CA PRO A 550 -9.66 -10.68 -21.07
C PRO A 550 -9.08 -9.83 -19.94
N ILE A 551 -8.16 -10.40 -19.16
CA ILE A 551 -7.45 -9.71 -18.06
C ILE A 551 -6.23 -8.95 -18.59
N LEU A 552 -5.91 -7.80 -17.99
CA LEU A 552 -4.64 -7.11 -18.18
C LEU A 552 -3.70 -7.43 -17.02
N TRP A 553 -2.53 -7.98 -17.32
CA TRP A 553 -1.48 -8.27 -16.34
C TRP A 553 -0.38 -7.23 -16.47
N ILE A 554 0.15 -6.74 -15.34
CA ILE A 554 1.24 -5.76 -15.35
C ILE A 554 2.40 -6.29 -14.50
N GLY A 555 3.60 -6.27 -15.07
CA GLY A 555 4.83 -6.67 -14.39
C GLY A 555 5.98 -5.73 -14.74
N ASN A 556 6.83 -5.46 -13.75
CA ASN A 556 8.02 -4.64 -13.94
C ASN A 556 9.22 -5.50 -14.37
N THR A 557 10.14 -4.95 -15.17
CA THR A 557 11.38 -5.66 -15.58
C THR A 557 12.27 -6.06 -14.40
N ALA A 558 12.18 -5.34 -13.28
CA ALA A 558 12.77 -5.73 -12.00
C ALA A 558 11.83 -5.39 -10.83
N ASP A 559 11.03 -6.37 -10.39
CA ASP A 559 10.20 -6.26 -9.19
C ASP A 559 10.81 -7.08 -8.04
N PRO A 560 11.08 -6.50 -6.86
CA PRO A 560 11.84 -7.20 -5.82
C PRO A 560 11.08 -8.34 -5.14
N VAL A 561 9.76 -8.47 -5.32
CA VAL A 561 8.94 -9.47 -4.62
C VAL A 561 7.89 -10.16 -5.50
N THR A 562 7.57 -9.60 -6.68
CA THR A 562 6.64 -10.17 -7.67
C THR A 562 7.23 -10.09 -9.08
N PRO A 563 8.21 -10.95 -9.41
CA PRO A 563 9.02 -10.86 -10.63
C PRO A 563 8.18 -10.96 -11.91
N LEU A 564 8.68 -10.41 -13.02
CA LEU A 564 7.96 -10.40 -14.31
C LEU A 564 7.56 -11.81 -14.77
N ALA A 565 8.37 -12.82 -14.44
CA ALA A 565 8.10 -14.21 -14.76
C ALA A 565 6.76 -14.69 -14.19
N SER A 566 6.36 -14.22 -13.01
CA SER A 566 5.08 -14.53 -12.38
C SER A 566 3.91 -13.98 -13.20
N ALA A 567 4.02 -12.74 -13.70
CA ALA A 567 2.99 -12.14 -14.56
C ALA A 567 2.80 -12.94 -15.85
N LYS A 568 3.91 -13.34 -16.51
CA LYS A 568 3.87 -14.17 -17.72
C LYS A 568 3.24 -15.54 -17.45
N LYS A 569 3.71 -16.23 -16.41
CA LYS A 569 3.22 -17.56 -16.01
C LYS A 569 1.71 -17.56 -15.70
N MET A 570 1.22 -16.55 -14.98
CA MET A 570 -0.20 -16.48 -14.62
C MET A 570 -1.07 -16.07 -15.81
N ALA A 571 -0.61 -15.16 -16.67
CA ALA A 571 -1.34 -14.73 -17.86
C ALA A 571 -1.62 -15.87 -18.86
N GLU A 572 -0.68 -16.80 -19.01
CA GLU A 572 -0.84 -17.99 -19.88
C GLU A 572 -2.09 -18.82 -19.55
N ARG A 573 -2.58 -18.76 -18.30
CA ARG A 573 -3.75 -19.53 -17.83
C ARG A 573 -5.09 -18.85 -18.13
N PHE A 574 -5.07 -17.63 -18.64
CA PHE A 574 -6.24 -16.84 -18.96
C PHE A 574 -6.26 -16.50 -20.45
N PRO A 575 -7.06 -17.21 -21.26
CA PRO A 575 -7.10 -17.02 -22.71
C PRO A 575 -7.38 -15.56 -23.09
N ARG A 576 -6.66 -15.08 -24.12
CA ARG A 576 -6.72 -13.69 -24.66
C ARG A 576 -6.20 -12.60 -23.73
N SER A 577 -5.74 -12.93 -22.52
CA SER A 577 -5.11 -11.94 -21.64
C SER A 577 -3.76 -11.49 -22.19
N VAL A 578 -3.28 -10.31 -21.78
CA VAL A 578 -2.00 -9.73 -22.21
C VAL A 578 -1.21 -9.27 -21.00
N VAL A 579 0.11 -9.43 -21.07
CA VAL A 579 1.06 -8.85 -20.13
C VAL A 579 1.58 -7.53 -20.70
N LEU A 580 1.35 -6.45 -19.97
CA LEU A 580 2.01 -5.17 -20.17
C LEU A 580 3.27 -5.15 -19.30
N THR A 581 4.43 -4.98 -19.92
CA THR A 581 5.70 -4.89 -19.19
C THR A 581 6.04 -3.43 -18.96
N GLN A 582 6.29 -3.02 -17.72
CA GLN A 582 6.88 -1.72 -17.43
C GLN A 582 8.38 -1.88 -17.24
N ASP A 583 9.17 -1.20 -18.05
CA ASP A 583 10.63 -1.19 -17.93
C ASP A 583 11.05 -0.26 -16.79
N SER A 584 11.12 -0.83 -15.59
CA SER A 584 11.46 -0.13 -14.36
C SER A 584 11.86 -1.09 -13.26
N ALA A 585 12.66 -0.58 -12.33
CA ALA A 585 12.86 -1.21 -11.04
C ALA A 585 11.79 -0.73 -10.04
N GLY A 586 11.37 -1.64 -9.16
CA GLY A 586 10.44 -1.37 -8.07
C GLY A 586 9.22 -2.28 -8.10
N HIS A 587 8.39 -2.18 -7.07
CA HIS A 587 7.28 -3.10 -6.89
C HIS A 587 5.94 -2.55 -7.39
N CYS A 588 5.29 -3.31 -8.28
CA CYS A 588 4.11 -2.88 -9.05
C CYS A 588 4.38 -1.68 -9.97
N SER A 589 3.51 -1.40 -10.93
CA SER A 589 3.72 -0.31 -11.89
C SER A 589 3.70 1.08 -11.25
N ILE A 590 3.11 1.21 -10.06
CA ILE A 590 3.08 2.45 -9.27
C ILE A 590 4.44 2.83 -8.66
N SER A 591 5.44 1.94 -8.67
CA SER A 591 6.77 2.21 -8.11
C SER A 591 7.58 3.22 -8.90
N SER A 592 7.23 3.44 -10.17
CA SER A 592 7.94 4.33 -11.10
C SER A 592 6.94 4.95 -12.08
N PRO A 593 6.99 6.27 -12.32
CA PRO A 593 6.06 6.93 -13.23
C PRO A 593 6.21 6.46 -14.67
N SER A 594 5.11 6.17 -15.39
CA SER A 594 5.13 5.85 -16.82
C SER A 594 3.82 6.28 -17.49
N VAL A 595 3.88 7.29 -18.35
CA VAL A 595 2.70 7.77 -19.10
C VAL A 595 2.13 6.67 -19.99
N CYS A 596 3.01 5.92 -20.66
CA CYS A 596 2.65 4.77 -21.50
C CYS A 596 1.82 3.74 -20.72
N THR A 597 2.29 3.33 -19.54
CA THR A 597 1.55 2.37 -18.70
C THR A 597 0.18 2.90 -18.29
N LEU A 598 0.12 4.16 -17.84
CA LEU A 598 -1.12 4.78 -17.39
C LEU A 598 -2.16 4.99 -18.51
N GLN A 599 -1.70 5.30 -19.72
CA GLN A 599 -2.58 5.40 -20.89
C GLN A 599 -3.21 4.06 -21.23
N HIS A 600 -2.45 2.95 -21.18
CA HIS A 600 -3.00 1.62 -21.39
C HIS A 600 -3.99 1.20 -20.29
N ILE A 601 -3.70 1.52 -19.03
CA ILE A 601 -4.62 1.29 -17.90
C ILE A 601 -5.95 2.01 -18.14
N ARG A 602 -5.90 3.31 -18.44
CA ARG A 602 -7.11 4.10 -18.71
C ARG A 602 -7.89 3.55 -19.91
N THR A 603 -7.20 3.30 -21.02
CA THR A 603 -7.80 2.76 -22.25
C THR A 603 -8.52 1.45 -21.99
N TYR A 604 -7.90 0.55 -21.21
CA TYR A 604 -8.48 -0.72 -20.84
C TYR A 604 -9.75 -0.55 -20.01
N PHE A 605 -9.78 0.31 -18.98
CA PHE A 605 -11.02 0.57 -18.24
C PHE A 605 -12.11 1.18 -19.12
N HIS A 606 -11.78 2.16 -19.97
CA HIS A 606 -12.76 2.88 -20.80
C HIS A 606 -13.37 2.02 -21.89
N THR A 607 -12.54 1.22 -22.57
CA THR A 607 -12.95 0.53 -23.81
C THR A 607 -12.88 -0.99 -23.69
N GLY A 608 -12.03 -1.51 -22.81
CA GLY A 608 -11.69 -2.94 -22.73
C GLY A 608 -10.60 -3.36 -23.69
N ASN A 609 -10.01 -2.44 -24.44
CA ASN A 609 -8.89 -2.73 -25.33
C ASN A 609 -7.63 -3.00 -24.51
N LEU A 610 -7.00 -4.14 -24.79
CA LEU A 610 -5.69 -4.49 -24.27
C LEU A 610 -4.58 -3.88 -25.13
N PRO A 611 -3.38 -3.66 -24.57
CA PRO A 611 -2.20 -3.37 -25.38
C PRO A 611 -1.88 -4.52 -26.34
N ALA A 612 -1.07 -4.25 -27.36
CA ALA A 612 -0.53 -5.32 -28.20
C ALA A 612 0.28 -6.32 -27.35
N PRO A 613 0.34 -7.61 -27.73
CA PRO A 613 1.24 -8.56 -27.09
C PRO A 613 2.68 -8.02 -27.05
N ASP A 614 3.39 -8.32 -25.96
CA ASP A 614 4.79 -7.92 -25.73
C ASP A 614 5.03 -6.39 -25.69
N THR A 615 3.98 -5.60 -25.42
CA THR A 615 4.14 -4.15 -25.20
C THR A 615 5.01 -3.89 -23.96
N ILE A 616 6.03 -3.05 -24.14
CA ILE A 616 6.93 -2.57 -23.09
C ILE A 616 6.79 -1.05 -22.98
N CYS A 617 6.48 -0.56 -21.79
CA CYS A 617 6.42 0.86 -21.46
C CYS A 617 7.63 1.27 -20.62
N ALA A 618 8.42 2.23 -21.10
CA ALA A 618 9.50 2.79 -20.30
C ALA A 618 8.96 3.60 -19.11
N ALA A 619 9.65 3.54 -17.96
CA ALA A 619 9.45 4.52 -16.92
C ALA A 619 10.11 5.86 -17.26
N GLU A 620 9.54 6.93 -16.74
CA GLU A 620 10.09 8.28 -16.79
C GLU A 620 11.36 8.31 -15.92
N ASN A 621 12.53 8.31 -16.56
CA ASN A 621 13.81 8.37 -15.86
C ASN A 621 14.05 9.78 -15.31
N THR A 622 14.02 9.95 -13.98
CA THR A 622 14.51 11.21 -13.35
C THR A 622 15.98 11.16 -12.95
N PHE A 623 16.68 10.01 -13.11
CA PHE A 623 18.09 9.90 -12.75
C PHE A 623 19.06 10.27 -13.86
N THR A 624 18.60 10.30 -15.11
CA THR A 624 19.41 10.69 -16.25
C THR A 624 18.63 11.71 -17.06
N SER A 625 19.08 12.96 -17.07
CA SER A 625 18.79 13.89 -18.16
C SER A 625 19.54 13.47 -19.43
N ALA A 626 19.45 12.20 -19.81
CA ALA A 626 19.99 11.67 -21.06
C ALA A 626 18.84 11.01 -21.83
N PRO A 627 18.49 11.52 -23.02
CA PRO A 627 17.45 10.92 -23.83
C PRO A 627 17.90 9.53 -24.27
N HIS A 628 17.06 8.51 -24.06
CA HIS A 628 17.22 7.27 -24.80
C HIS A 628 16.98 7.57 -26.29
N PRO A 629 17.92 7.24 -27.18
CA PRO A 629 17.57 7.10 -28.59
C PRO A 629 16.65 5.88 -28.68
N HIS A 630 15.58 5.98 -29.47
CA HIS A 630 14.53 4.96 -29.69
C HIS A 630 13.31 5.03 -28.75
N VAL A 631 12.73 6.21 -28.61
CA VAL A 631 11.26 6.32 -28.66
C VAL A 631 10.94 6.99 -29.98
N HIS A 632 10.50 6.22 -30.97
CA HIS A 632 9.81 6.82 -32.12
C HIS A 632 8.44 7.25 -31.59
N PRO A 633 8.12 8.56 -31.58
CA PRO A 633 6.74 8.97 -31.48
C PRO A 633 6.05 8.38 -32.71
N THR A 634 5.08 7.50 -32.53
CA THR A 634 4.13 7.19 -33.60
C THR A 634 3.57 8.51 -34.09
N THR A 635 3.91 8.86 -35.33
CA THR A 635 3.50 10.06 -36.03
C THR A 635 1.98 10.21 -35.99
N LEU A 636 1.49 11.08 -35.11
CA LEU A 636 0.18 11.69 -35.24
C LEU A 636 0.38 13.03 -35.94
N LYS A 637 -0.33 13.20 -37.06
CA LYS A 637 -0.25 14.36 -37.93
C LYS A 637 -0.57 15.65 -37.17
N GLU A 638 0.19 16.69 -37.48
CA GLU A 638 0.01 18.07 -37.04
C GLU A 638 -1.33 18.63 -37.51
N GLU A 639 -2.35 18.62 -36.65
CA GLU A 639 -3.53 19.50 -36.77
C GLU A 639 -4.03 19.91 -35.38
N GLY A 640 -3.82 21.19 -35.02
CA GLY A 640 -4.55 21.89 -33.96
C GLY A 640 -3.78 22.22 -32.67
N GLY A 641 -3.30 23.46 -32.53
CA GLY A 641 -2.51 23.94 -31.39
C GLY A 641 -3.22 23.90 -30.03
N ASP A 642 -4.56 23.96 -29.98
CA ASP A 642 -5.31 23.86 -28.72
C ASP A 642 -5.37 22.42 -28.19
N ARG A 643 -5.42 21.43 -29.09
CA ARG A 643 -5.52 20.00 -28.74
C ARG A 643 -4.20 19.46 -28.19
N GLU A 644 -3.08 19.92 -28.73
CA GLU A 644 -1.74 19.56 -28.27
C GLU A 644 -1.43 20.13 -26.87
N GLU A 645 -1.93 21.33 -26.57
CA GLU A 645 -1.74 21.94 -25.25
C GLU A 645 -2.56 21.24 -24.16
N ASP A 646 -3.79 20.82 -24.48
CA ASP A 646 -4.65 20.06 -23.59
C ASP A 646 -4.14 18.64 -23.35
N GLU A 647 -3.60 17.97 -24.38
CA GLU A 647 -2.94 16.68 -24.25
C GLU A 647 -1.68 16.77 -23.37
N LYS A 648 -0.86 17.83 -23.51
CA LYS A 648 0.30 18.08 -22.63
C LYS A 648 -0.10 18.32 -21.17
N LYS A 649 -1.19 19.06 -20.93
CA LYS A 649 -1.73 19.29 -19.57
C LYS A 649 -2.21 18.00 -18.95
N GLU A 650 -2.90 17.16 -19.72
CA GLU A 650 -3.37 15.85 -19.29
C GLU A 650 -2.20 14.91 -18.95
N ILE A 651 -1.21 14.81 -19.83
CA ILE A 651 0.01 14.01 -19.58
C ILE A 651 0.69 14.47 -18.29
N THR A 652 0.85 15.79 -18.11
CA THR A 652 1.46 16.36 -16.90
C THR A 652 0.67 16.00 -15.65
N LEU A 653 -0.66 16.12 -15.69
CA LEU A 653 -1.54 15.79 -14.57
C LEU A 653 -1.43 14.31 -14.19
N VAL A 654 -1.40 13.42 -15.18
CA VAL A 654 -1.29 11.97 -14.99
C VAL A 654 0.09 11.60 -14.44
N GLN A 655 1.16 12.24 -14.92
CA GLN A 655 2.50 12.09 -14.36
C GLN A 655 2.58 12.57 -12.90
N GLU A 656 1.96 13.70 -12.57
CA GLU A 656 1.90 14.22 -11.20
C GLU A 656 1.12 13.29 -10.27
N ALA A 657 -0.01 12.75 -10.73
CA ALA A 657 -0.77 11.75 -9.99
C ALA A 657 0.05 10.47 -9.76
N HIS A 658 0.81 10.01 -10.76
CA HIS A 658 1.69 8.84 -10.61
C HIS A 658 2.83 9.12 -9.65
N ARG A 659 3.49 10.27 -9.76
CA ARG A 659 4.53 10.69 -8.79
C ARG A 659 3.92 10.80 -7.39
N GLY A 660 2.70 11.31 -7.27
CA GLY A 660 1.98 11.34 -6.01
C GLY A 660 1.70 9.93 -5.47
N LEU A 661 1.30 8.98 -6.32
CA LEU A 661 1.10 7.58 -5.93
C LEU A 661 2.41 6.93 -5.51
N GLN A 662 3.49 7.16 -6.26
CA GLN A 662 4.81 6.69 -5.92
C GLN A 662 5.28 7.28 -4.58
N ARG A 663 5.05 8.57 -4.34
CA ARG A 663 5.35 9.25 -3.08
C ARG A 663 4.51 8.73 -1.94
N MET A 664 3.21 8.56 -2.13
CA MET A 664 2.30 8.03 -1.12
C MET A 664 2.59 6.56 -0.87
N TRP A 665 2.92 5.78 -1.89
CA TRP A 665 3.36 4.42 -1.74
C TRP A 665 4.65 4.43 -0.93
N ALA A 666 5.63 5.24 -1.30
CA ALA A 666 6.85 5.47 -0.52
C ALA A 666 6.56 6.00 0.90
N GLU A 667 5.60 6.88 1.13
CA GLU A 667 5.26 7.46 2.44
C GLU A 667 4.50 6.47 3.31
N GLY A 668 3.58 5.70 2.73
CA GLY A 668 2.94 4.58 3.39
C GLY A 668 3.98 3.53 3.77
N ARG A 669 4.96 3.32 2.89
CA ARG A 669 6.15 2.46 3.02
C ARG A 669 7.19 3.03 4.01
N TRP A 670 7.25 4.34 4.26
CA TRP A 670 8.44 4.95 4.85
C TRP A 670 8.31 6.28 5.60
N GLY A 671 7.21 7.03 5.53
CA GLY A 671 7.20 8.42 5.99
C GLY A 671 8.29 9.35 5.42
N LEU A 672 9.08 8.90 4.43
CA LEU A 672 10.23 9.61 3.88
C LEU A 672 9.90 10.80 2.97
N GLY A 673 8.63 10.98 2.59
CA GLY A 673 8.23 12.02 1.65
C GLY A 673 8.51 13.44 2.14
N LYS A 674 8.55 13.71 3.45
CA LYS A 674 8.72 15.10 3.93
C LYS A 674 10.15 15.61 3.92
N GLU A 675 11.17 14.75 4.01
CA GLU A 675 12.57 15.18 3.81
C GLU A 675 12.89 15.38 2.33
N ILE A 676 12.33 14.54 1.44
CA ILE A 676 12.57 14.63 0.00
C ILE A 676 11.76 15.79 -0.64
N PHE A 677 10.55 16.10 -0.14
CA PHE A 677 9.62 17.02 -0.81
C PHE A 677 9.33 18.34 -0.08
N GLY A 678 9.78 18.53 1.16
CA GLY A 678 9.49 19.73 1.94
C GLY A 678 7.99 19.94 2.23
N GLY A 679 7.66 20.86 3.14
CA GLY A 679 6.29 21.09 3.64
C GLY A 679 5.30 21.72 2.65
N ARG A 680 5.30 21.33 1.37
CA ARG A 680 4.51 21.97 0.30
C ARG A 680 3.45 21.07 -0.35
N MET A 681 3.02 20.00 0.32
CA MET A 681 1.92 19.16 -0.17
C MET A 681 0.52 19.73 0.08
N ASP A 682 0.36 20.68 1.00
CA ASP A 682 -0.94 21.35 1.19
C ASP A 682 -1.28 22.33 0.05
N GLY A 683 -0.32 22.66 -0.82
CA GLY A 683 -0.51 23.62 -1.91
C GLY A 683 -0.90 23.01 -3.26
N VAL A 684 -0.57 21.74 -3.52
CA VAL A 684 -0.76 21.16 -4.86
C VAL A 684 -2.21 20.77 -5.09
N VAL A 685 -2.87 20.13 -4.12
CA VAL A 685 -4.31 19.80 -4.20
C VAL A 685 -5.19 21.05 -4.10
N SER A 686 -4.75 22.06 -3.33
CA SER A 686 -5.48 23.33 -3.16
C SER A 686 -5.42 24.23 -4.41
N ALA A 687 -4.31 24.20 -5.16
CA ALA A 687 -4.20 24.92 -6.42
C ALA A 687 -5.15 24.40 -7.52
N PHE A 688 -5.64 23.16 -7.41
CA PHE A 688 -6.61 22.58 -8.34
C PHE A 688 -8.05 23.07 -8.13
N ALA A 689 -8.40 23.58 -6.94
CA ALA A 689 -9.72 24.15 -6.68
C ALA A 689 -9.84 25.62 -7.12
N GLU A 690 -8.73 26.37 -7.14
CA GLU A 690 -8.77 27.83 -7.30
C GLU A 690 -8.47 28.33 -8.72
N ARG A 691 -7.94 27.48 -9.62
CA ARG A 691 -7.70 27.84 -11.03
C ARG A 691 -8.88 27.63 -11.98
N ARG A 692 -10.06 27.20 -11.50
CA ARG A 692 -11.31 27.19 -12.28
C ARG A 692 -12.22 28.40 -12.03
N ARG A 693 -11.71 29.46 -11.38
CA ARG A 693 -12.45 30.70 -11.10
C ARG A 693 -11.75 31.99 -11.56
N LYS A 694 -10.92 31.90 -12.59
CA LYS A 694 -10.52 33.08 -13.37
C LYS A 694 -10.61 32.79 -14.85
#